data_AF-G8SDM3-F1
#
_entry.id   AF-G8SDM3-F1
#
_cell.length_a   1.000
_cell.length_b   1.000
_cell.length_c   1.000
_cell.angle_alpha   90.00
_cell.angle_beta   90.00
_cell.angle_gamma   90.00
#
_symmetry.space_group_name_H-M   'P 1'
#
loop_
_entity.id
_entity.type
_entity.pdbx_description
1 polymer ?
#
loop_
_entity_poly.entity_id
_entity_poly.type
_entity_poly.pdbx_seq_one_letter_code
_entity_poly.pdbx_strand_id
1 'polypeptide(L)'
;MTQPDKPSEKVPEQPDTDKPEIERPETVEPTPEAAQPEATATPEAPEDKREAEPESEPEHEEAAEPADEPTAAEPTAAEPTAAEPADEPTAAEPTAAEPTDERAAAEPTTALPEPPADPATAAAMAAAPTPQQPGWPAPQQGGPGWPAPQQGGWQPPAPPQPGWPQQPVPLQGWPQQPVPPQGWPQQPVPPQAGWPQQPVPQPGGWQPPAVLLGPPAPPREPAKTDRLAAALGNASFLSLGYFLMRRTVLGVLTLLASLILLLGIVPAVHTGWIEIVAVLWWIAMIVHGWFLARGPVEPATRTRQRIVGIAAAAVVLLLLGGLRVQAATIGSAVDDAKAAGDCGGAVSKLDKLWFGLRVADGPMAAEGDDTVEACRQLNEADETLTGMLTAPSATGLTAGFDQINTVLTRFPGHEKMADAVLDGFLGKLPLSDACGTATITSWLAKRPKTNNTLDRSAEVVAKHEPAALAGCGDTYLNGQQWESAKVVYQQLIDTYPTDVNKPKAEEGIAKADLAIEFDAFKDATDSVSGNYCDTPVKYSAAKAYGKGVNRAMVFGNDTEAKRLPGGWKTTDPTVANLVLCVSGDSQGAAVRSCDYGSAGQHRVTFHKVKVTVRGYEVRSGKQIFSKTLQFSGTSCPHRIEYMTTLGVDLGPPRHMDVKVDANDVQAQFKPLIVK
;
A
#
# COMPACT_ATOMS: atom_id res chain seq x y z
N MET A 1 32.41 -65.58 40.31
CA MET A 1 31.39 -65.51 39.24
C MET A 1 31.75 -64.33 38.37
N THR A 2 32.22 -64.65 37.17
CA THR A 2 32.86 -63.78 36.20
C THR A 2 31.78 -63.14 35.33
N GLN A 3 31.76 -61.80 35.20
CA GLN A 3 30.90 -61.12 34.23
C GLN A 3 31.58 -61.10 32.85
N PRO A 4 30.86 -61.38 31.76
CA PRO A 4 31.43 -61.43 30.42
C PRO A 4 31.37 -60.07 29.70
N ASP A 5 32.41 -59.86 28.88
CA ASP A 5 32.62 -58.72 27.98
C ASP A 5 31.50 -58.55 26.94
N LYS A 6 31.20 -57.28 26.63
CA LYS A 6 30.26 -56.83 25.58
C LYS A 6 31.07 -56.41 24.34
N PRO A 7 30.67 -56.80 23.11
CA PRO A 7 31.47 -56.54 21.91
C PRO A 7 31.19 -55.14 21.33
N SER A 8 32.26 -54.50 20.83
CA SER A 8 32.25 -53.22 20.12
C SER A 8 31.50 -53.31 18.80
N GLU A 9 30.55 -52.41 18.61
CA GLU A 9 29.78 -52.21 17.38
C GLU A 9 30.52 -51.27 16.42
N LYS A 10 30.56 -51.67 15.16
CA LYS A 10 31.32 -51.06 14.05
C LYS A 10 30.50 -49.91 13.47
N VAL A 11 31.06 -48.70 13.47
CA VAL A 11 30.47 -47.51 12.83
C VAL A 11 30.60 -47.63 11.29
N PRO A 12 29.54 -47.43 10.50
CA PRO A 12 29.65 -47.36 9.04
C PRO A 12 30.02 -45.93 8.57
N GLU A 13 30.95 -45.87 7.62
CA GLU A 13 31.33 -44.68 6.84
C GLU A 13 30.11 -44.05 6.14
N GLN A 14 29.96 -42.73 6.28
CA GLN A 14 29.07 -41.91 5.45
C GLN A 14 29.80 -41.47 4.16
N PRO A 15 29.10 -41.40 3.01
CA PRO A 15 29.66 -40.91 1.76
C PRO A 15 29.70 -39.38 1.71
N ASP A 16 30.83 -38.86 1.22
CA ASP A 16 31.04 -37.46 0.86
C ASP A 16 29.97 -36.97 -0.12
N THR A 17 29.36 -35.83 0.18
CA THR A 17 28.51 -35.07 -0.74
C THR A 17 29.18 -33.74 -1.02
N ASP A 18 29.57 -33.57 -2.28
CA ASP A 18 30.07 -32.33 -2.87
C ASP A 18 29.08 -31.18 -2.65
N LYS A 19 29.60 -30.08 -2.09
CA LYS A 19 28.89 -28.83 -1.86
C LYS A 19 29.24 -27.85 -2.97
N PRO A 20 28.29 -27.30 -3.75
CA PRO A 20 28.58 -26.26 -4.71
C PRO A 20 28.84 -24.93 -4.01
N GLU A 21 29.91 -24.28 -4.45
CA GLU A 21 30.39 -22.96 -4.05
C GLU A 21 29.43 -21.89 -4.62
N ILE A 22 28.80 -21.12 -3.74
CA ILE A 22 27.93 -20.00 -4.09
C ILE A 22 28.81 -18.75 -4.17
N GLU A 23 29.00 -18.22 -5.38
CA GLU A 23 29.62 -16.93 -5.63
C GLU A 23 28.83 -15.80 -4.97
N ARG A 24 29.58 -14.90 -4.35
CA ARG A 24 29.13 -13.74 -3.60
C ARG A 24 29.11 -12.54 -4.55
N PRO A 25 27.97 -11.86 -4.80
CA PRO A 25 27.98 -10.68 -5.66
C PRO A 25 28.64 -9.49 -4.96
N GLU A 26 29.50 -8.81 -5.70
CA GLU A 26 30.19 -7.58 -5.29
C GLU A 26 29.19 -6.42 -5.12
N THR A 27 29.33 -5.73 -3.98
CA THR A 27 28.58 -4.53 -3.63
C THR A 27 29.16 -3.33 -4.39
N VAL A 28 28.35 -2.70 -5.25
CA VAL A 28 28.67 -1.41 -5.89
C VAL A 28 28.04 -0.28 -5.07
N GLU A 29 28.88 0.60 -4.51
CA GLU A 29 28.46 1.85 -3.85
C GLU A 29 28.06 2.90 -4.90
N PRO A 30 26.95 3.65 -4.70
CA PRO A 30 26.65 4.82 -5.52
C PRO A 30 27.23 6.11 -4.92
N THR A 31 27.94 6.86 -5.75
CA THR A 31 28.38 8.25 -5.53
C THR A 31 27.21 9.23 -5.68
N PRO A 32 27.03 10.25 -4.83
CA PRO A 32 26.00 11.28 -5.01
C PRO A 32 26.57 12.49 -5.77
N GLU A 33 25.94 12.86 -6.88
CA GLU A 33 26.22 14.12 -7.59
C GLU A 33 24.95 14.96 -7.72
N ALA A 34 25.07 16.22 -7.32
CA ALA A 34 24.02 17.21 -7.21
C ALA A 34 23.86 18.03 -8.49
N ALA A 35 22.62 18.30 -8.93
CA ALA A 35 22.29 19.47 -9.74
C ALA A 35 20.76 19.69 -9.85
N GLN A 36 20.32 20.89 -9.47
CA GLN A 36 19.10 21.59 -9.91
C GLN A 36 19.41 23.11 -9.80
N PRO A 37 18.68 24.03 -10.45
CA PRO A 37 17.72 23.91 -11.57
C PRO A 37 17.87 25.02 -12.65
N GLU A 38 17.15 24.91 -13.78
CA GLU A 38 16.68 26.08 -14.54
C GLU A 38 15.21 25.88 -14.95
N ALA A 39 14.39 26.89 -14.64
CA ALA A 39 12.97 26.97 -14.97
C ALA A 39 12.78 27.96 -16.13
N THR A 40 11.92 27.63 -17.09
CA THR A 40 11.53 28.55 -18.17
C THR A 40 10.01 28.56 -18.37
N ALA A 41 9.45 29.74 -18.08
CA ALA A 41 8.34 30.47 -18.72
C ALA A 41 7.09 29.76 -19.30
N THR A 42 5.95 30.26 -18.82
CA THR A 42 4.56 30.27 -19.34
C THR A 42 4.44 30.78 -20.79
N PRO A 43 3.33 30.48 -21.50
CA PRO A 43 2.32 31.55 -21.74
C PRO A 43 0.85 31.07 -21.70
N GLU A 44 -0.01 31.84 -21.03
CA GLU A 44 -1.18 32.58 -21.56
C GLU A 44 -2.41 31.77 -22.00
N ALA A 45 -3.52 32.05 -21.30
CA ALA A 45 -4.90 31.79 -21.72
C ALA A 45 -5.51 33.07 -22.33
N PRO A 46 -6.57 32.96 -23.15
CA PRO A 46 -7.47 34.09 -23.39
C PRO A 46 -8.79 33.95 -22.61
N GLU A 47 -9.22 35.11 -22.12
CA GLU A 47 -10.49 35.42 -21.48
C GLU A 47 -11.69 35.15 -22.39
N ASP A 48 -12.84 34.78 -21.80
CA ASP A 48 -14.13 35.28 -22.31
C ASP A 48 -15.18 35.47 -21.20
N LYS A 49 -16.03 36.46 -21.45
CA LYS A 49 -16.92 37.21 -20.55
C LYS A 49 -18.33 36.61 -20.40
N ARG A 50 -19.09 37.25 -19.47
CA ARG A 50 -20.57 37.41 -19.38
C ARG A 50 -21.33 36.30 -18.64
N GLU A 51 -22.42 36.56 -17.93
CA GLU A 51 -23.15 37.73 -17.41
C GLU A 51 -24.21 37.15 -16.44
N ALA A 52 -24.68 37.98 -15.52
CA ALA A 52 -26.02 38.02 -14.93
C ALA A 52 -26.53 36.90 -13.97
N GLU A 53 -26.64 37.33 -12.71
CA GLU A 53 -27.73 37.08 -11.73
C GLU A 53 -29.16 37.18 -12.34
N PRO A 54 -30.25 36.64 -11.73
CA PRO A 54 -30.64 37.00 -10.34
C PRO A 54 -31.41 35.98 -9.47
N GLU A 55 -31.43 36.31 -8.18
CA GLU A 55 -32.50 36.21 -7.16
C GLU A 55 -33.52 35.06 -7.19
N SER A 56 -33.63 34.34 -6.07
CA SER A 56 -34.92 34.10 -5.38
C SER A 56 -34.72 33.45 -4.01
N GLU A 57 -34.99 34.23 -2.95
CA GLU A 57 -35.54 33.73 -1.69
C GLU A 57 -36.99 33.23 -1.93
N PRO A 58 -37.54 32.39 -1.04
CA PRO A 58 -38.37 32.98 0.01
C PRO A 58 -38.23 32.37 1.40
N GLU A 59 -38.71 33.17 2.35
CA GLU A 59 -38.78 33.03 3.80
C GLU A 59 -39.79 31.97 4.32
N HIS A 60 -39.55 31.57 5.57
CA HIS A 60 -40.49 31.32 6.70
C HIS A 60 -41.51 30.17 6.71
N GLU A 61 -41.38 29.31 7.75
CA GLU A 61 -42.40 28.91 8.78
C GLU A 61 -41.72 27.89 9.72
N GLU A 62 -41.33 28.19 10.96
CA GLU A 62 -42.07 28.33 12.23
C GLU A 62 -42.93 27.11 12.67
N ALA A 63 -42.46 26.47 13.74
CA ALA A 63 -43.15 25.72 14.81
C ALA A 63 -43.89 24.39 14.51
N ALA A 64 -43.43 23.29 15.13
CA ALA A 64 -44.19 22.51 16.14
C ALA A 64 -43.43 21.25 16.62
N GLU A 65 -43.22 21.16 17.93
CA GLU A 65 -43.11 19.94 18.74
C GLU A 65 -44.40 19.86 19.61
N PRO A 66 -44.74 18.78 20.34
CA PRO A 66 -44.29 17.38 20.29
C PRO A 66 -45.47 16.35 20.44
N ALA A 67 -45.10 15.08 20.68
CA ALA A 67 -45.89 13.95 21.24
C ALA A 67 -46.46 12.92 20.25
N ASP A 68 -45.90 11.69 20.28
CA ASP A 68 -46.57 10.53 20.89
C ASP A 68 -45.69 9.26 20.77
N GLU A 69 -45.31 8.72 21.93
CA GLU A 69 -45.15 7.27 22.17
C GLU A 69 -46.52 6.59 21.89
N PRO A 70 -46.62 5.29 21.51
CA PRO A 70 -46.22 4.26 22.47
C PRO A 70 -45.89 2.83 21.92
N THR A 71 -45.38 2.03 22.85
CA THR A 71 -45.58 0.57 23.04
C THR A 71 -44.80 -0.44 22.21
N ALA A 72 -44.00 -1.22 22.95
CA ALA A 72 -43.47 -2.52 22.63
C ALA A 72 -44.55 -3.58 22.33
N ALA A 73 -44.27 -4.44 21.35
CA ALA A 73 -44.74 -5.83 21.33
C ALA A 73 -43.87 -6.68 20.37
N GLU A 74 -43.14 -7.62 20.93
CA GLU A 74 -42.69 -8.87 20.31
C GLU A 74 -43.11 -10.01 21.27
N PRO A 75 -43.12 -11.30 20.89
CA PRO A 75 -43.02 -11.89 19.54
C PRO A 75 -44.12 -12.95 19.30
N THR A 76 -44.29 -13.44 18.06
CA THR A 76 -44.93 -14.74 17.84
C THR A 76 -44.27 -15.46 16.67
N ALA A 77 -43.70 -16.62 17.01
CA ALA A 77 -43.13 -17.60 16.09
C ALA A 77 -44.21 -18.21 15.19
N ALA A 78 -43.87 -18.42 13.93
CA ALA A 78 -44.54 -19.36 13.05
C ALA A 78 -43.49 -20.11 12.21
N GLU A 79 -43.57 -21.43 12.28
CA GLU A 79 -42.74 -22.41 11.57
C GLU A 79 -42.86 -22.32 10.04
N PRO A 80 -41.82 -22.75 9.30
CA PRO A 80 -41.85 -22.82 7.84
C PRO A 80 -42.58 -24.07 7.36
N THR A 81 -43.57 -23.88 6.49
CA THR A 81 -44.22 -24.98 5.76
C THR A 81 -43.36 -25.39 4.57
N ALA A 82 -43.00 -26.67 4.54
CA ALA A 82 -42.33 -27.34 3.45
C ALA A 82 -43.18 -27.36 2.18
N ALA A 83 -42.56 -27.08 1.03
CA ALA A 83 -43.10 -27.37 -0.29
C ALA A 83 -42.15 -28.36 -0.99
N GLU A 84 -42.64 -29.57 -1.22
CA GLU A 84 -42.04 -30.55 -2.13
C GLU A 84 -42.20 -30.11 -3.59
N PRO A 85 -41.28 -30.52 -4.49
CA PRO A 85 -41.30 -30.16 -5.90
C PRO A 85 -42.07 -31.20 -6.72
N ALA A 86 -42.80 -30.73 -7.73
CA ALA A 86 -43.30 -31.56 -8.82
C ALA A 86 -42.98 -30.90 -10.16
N ASP A 87 -42.71 -31.77 -11.13
CA ASP A 87 -42.78 -31.57 -12.58
C ASP A 87 -41.48 -31.19 -13.34
N GLU A 88 -40.74 -32.24 -13.72
CA GLU A 88 -40.35 -32.49 -15.13
C GLU A 88 -41.56 -32.24 -16.06
N PRO A 89 -41.42 -31.78 -17.33
CA PRO A 89 -40.70 -32.60 -18.31
C PRO A 89 -40.09 -31.88 -19.54
N THR A 90 -39.40 -32.70 -20.33
CA THR A 90 -39.33 -32.69 -21.81
C THR A 90 -38.16 -31.99 -22.49
N ALA A 91 -37.33 -32.86 -23.07
CA ALA A 91 -36.31 -32.59 -24.07
C ALA A 91 -36.87 -31.97 -25.36
N ALA A 92 -36.12 -31.02 -25.92
CA ALA A 92 -36.23 -30.61 -27.32
C ALA A 92 -34.83 -30.24 -27.86
N GLU A 93 -34.18 -31.19 -28.54
CA GLU A 93 -33.41 -30.91 -29.77
C GLU A 93 -34.38 -31.05 -30.96
N PRO A 94 -34.06 -30.60 -32.20
CA PRO A 94 -32.79 -30.06 -32.73
C PRO A 94 -33.00 -28.74 -33.51
N THR A 95 -31.95 -28.17 -34.12
CA THR A 95 -31.87 -27.89 -35.57
C THR A 95 -30.62 -27.06 -35.89
N ALA A 96 -29.76 -27.66 -36.69
CA ALA A 96 -28.64 -27.03 -37.37
C ALA A 96 -29.12 -26.02 -38.42
N ALA A 97 -28.46 -24.86 -38.46
CA ALA A 97 -28.57 -23.92 -39.57
C ALA A 97 -27.21 -23.25 -39.84
N GLU A 98 -26.63 -23.62 -40.97
CA GLU A 98 -25.70 -22.84 -41.80
C GLU A 98 -26.09 -23.15 -43.26
N PRO A 99 -25.71 -22.36 -44.29
CA PRO A 99 -25.01 -21.07 -44.29
C PRO A 99 -25.69 -20.03 -45.20
N THR A 100 -25.23 -18.78 -45.21
CA THR A 100 -25.41 -17.91 -46.40
C THR A 100 -24.19 -17.00 -46.57
N ASP A 101 -23.37 -17.36 -47.56
CA ASP A 101 -22.42 -16.49 -48.24
C ASP A 101 -23.17 -15.34 -48.93
N GLU A 102 -22.76 -14.08 -48.66
CA GLU A 102 -23.01 -12.99 -49.61
C GLU A 102 -21.73 -12.19 -49.88
N ARG A 103 -21.39 -12.21 -51.15
CA ARG A 103 -20.20 -11.73 -51.82
C ARG A 103 -20.51 -10.35 -52.40
N ALA A 104 -19.89 -9.29 -51.87
CA ALA A 104 -19.86 -8.00 -52.54
C ALA A 104 -18.44 -7.70 -53.02
N ALA A 105 -18.30 -7.70 -54.35
CA ALA A 105 -17.11 -7.32 -55.07
C ALA A 105 -17.01 -5.79 -55.20
N ALA A 106 -15.79 -5.25 -55.06
CA ALA A 106 -15.44 -3.95 -55.61
C ALA A 106 -14.08 -4.09 -56.32
N GLU A 107 -14.08 -3.76 -57.61
CA GLU A 107 -12.93 -3.83 -58.51
C GLU A 107 -11.94 -2.66 -58.28
N PRO A 108 -10.64 -2.85 -58.58
CA PRO A 108 -9.62 -1.81 -58.48
C PRO A 108 -9.45 -1.04 -59.80
N THR A 109 -9.21 0.27 -59.71
CA THR A 109 -8.85 1.11 -60.86
C THR A 109 -7.33 1.08 -61.10
N THR A 110 -7.03 0.85 -62.37
CA THR A 110 -5.72 0.76 -63.05
C THR A 110 -5.01 2.11 -63.17
N ALA A 111 -3.70 2.17 -62.88
CA ALA A 111 -2.76 3.08 -63.56
C ALA A 111 -1.30 2.58 -63.44
N LEU A 112 -0.67 2.40 -64.60
CA LEU A 112 0.76 2.23 -64.92
C LEU A 112 1.11 3.36 -65.93
N PRO A 113 2.37 3.69 -66.32
CA PRO A 113 3.69 3.11 -65.95
C PRO A 113 4.86 4.11 -65.63
N GLU A 114 5.93 3.56 -65.03
CA GLU A 114 7.43 3.75 -65.12
C GLU A 114 8.10 4.77 -66.11
N PRO A 115 9.46 5.04 -66.14
CA PRO A 115 10.66 4.71 -65.28
C PRO A 115 11.73 5.90 -65.19
N PRO A 116 13.10 5.71 -65.16
CA PRO A 116 14.03 5.28 -64.07
C PRO A 116 15.30 6.20 -63.85
N ALA A 117 16.27 5.68 -63.04
CA ALA A 117 17.72 6.03 -62.89
C ALA A 117 18.09 7.03 -61.75
N ASP A 118 19.17 6.92 -60.96
CA ASP A 118 20.38 6.07 -60.93
C ASP A 118 21.07 6.18 -59.53
N PRO A 119 22.01 5.27 -59.15
CA PRO A 119 22.74 5.28 -57.88
C PRO A 119 24.21 5.76 -58.02
N ALA A 120 24.80 6.32 -56.96
CA ALA A 120 26.25 6.55 -56.91
C ALA A 120 26.87 6.52 -55.49
N THR A 121 27.87 5.63 -55.32
CA THR A 121 29.11 5.73 -54.50
C THR A 121 29.01 5.75 -52.95
N ALA A 122 29.86 5.10 -52.13
CA ALA A 122 31.20 4.52 -52.30
C ALA A 122 31.55 3.46 -51.21
N ALA A 123 32.49 2.57 -51.55
CA ALA A 123 33.31 1.69 -50.66
C ALA A 123 34.31 2.52 -49.82
N ALA A 124 35.12 2.08 -48.83
CA ALA A 124 35.74 0.82 -48.36
C ALA A 124 36.18 1.06 -46.87
N MET A 125 36.55 0.14 -45.96
CA MET A 125 37.67 -0.84 -45.87
C MET A 125 37.47 -1.61 -44.54
N ALA A 126 37.43 -2.95 -44.48
CA ALA A 126 38.54 -3.89 -44.25
C ALA A 126 39.36 -3.73 -42.94
N ALA A 127 39.13 -4.61 -41.94
CA ALA A 127 40.15 -5.23 -41.10
C ALA A 127 39.55 -6.37 -40.23
N ALA A 128 40.18 -7.54 -40.27
CA ALA A 128 39.87 -8.72 -39.44
C ALA A 128 40.75 -8.79 -38.19
N PRO A 129 40.36 -9.50 -37.11
CA PRO A 129 41.29 -9.98 -36.11
C PRO A 129 41.37 -11.53 -36.01
N THR A 130 42.62 -11.99 -35.83
CA THR A 130 43.09 -13.37 -35.65
C THR A 130 43.01 -13.80 -34.17
N PRO A 131 42.89 -15.11 -33.82
CA PRO A 131 42.52 -15.55 -32.46
C PRO A 131 43.72 -15.77 -31.52
N GLN A 132 43.51 -15.53 -30.22
CA GLN A 132 44.48 -15.81 -29.15
C GLN A 132 44.26 -17.21 -28.55
N GLN A 133 45.36 -17.93 -28.34
CA GLN A 133 45.43 -19.25 -27.70
C GLN A 133 45.84 -19.16 -26.21
N PRO A 134 45.56 -20.22 -25.40
CA PRO A 134 45.65 -20.19 -23.93
C PRO A 134 47.01 -20.67 -23.38
N GLY A 135 47.46 -20.09 -22.27
CA GLY A 135 48.67 -20.50 -21.54
C GLY A 135 48.34 -21.10 -20.16
N TRP A 136 48.91 -22.27 -19.87
CA TRP A 136 48.92 -22.97 -18.57
C TRP A 136 50.32 -22.82 -17.88
N PRO A 137 50.50 -23.21 -16.59
CA PRO A 137 51.21 -22.43 -15.58
C PRO A 137 52.54 -23.05 -15.10
N ALA A 138 53.23 -22.36 -14.19
CA ALA A 138 54.43 -22.85 -13.49
C ALA A 138 54.42 -22.49 -11.98
N PRO A 139 55.19 -23.20 -11.12
CA PRO A 139 54.74 -23.58 -9.77
C PRO A 139 55.44 -22.90 -8.57
N GLN A 140 54.87 -23.21 -7.39
CA GLN A 140 55.16 -22.89 -5.99
C GLN A 140 56.63 -22.82 -5.54
N GLN A 141 56.92 -21.95 -4.55
CA GLN A 141 57.78 -22.23 -3.37
C GLN A 141 57.48 -21.26 -2.19
N GLY A 142 57.43 -21.77 -0.95
CA GLY A 142 57.56 -20.96 0.28
C GLY A 142 56.75 -21.46 1.48
N GLY A 143 57.40 -22.21 2.39
CA GLY A 143 56.82 -22.83 3.59
C GLY A 143 56.62 -21.92 4.82
N PRO A 144 56.32 -22.52 6.00
CA PRO A 144 55.52 -21.90 7.06
C PRO A 144 56.34 -21.24 8.17
N GLY A 145 55.84 -20.13 8.70
CA GLY A 145 56.37 -19.47 9.89
C GLY A 145 55.27 -19.19 10.92
N TRP A 146 55.32 -19.89 12.05
CA TRP A 146 54.55 -19.57 13.25
C TRP A 146 55.28 -18.52 14.09
N PRO A 147 54.55 -17.59 14.71
CA PRO A 147 54.86 -17.24 16.10
C PRO A 147 53.67 -17.37 17.06
N ALA A 148 54.05 -17.63 18.31
CA ALA A 148 53.26 -17.97 19.49
C ALA A 148 52.39 -16.80 20.05
N PRO A 149 51.52 -17.05 21.05
CA PRO A 149 50.37 -16.21 21.37
C PRO A 149 50.71 -15.07 22.34
N GLN A 150 50.24 -13.86 22.03
CA GLN A 150 50.16 -12.76 22.97
C GLN A 150 48.82 -12.84 23.71
N GLN A 151 48.89 -12.98 25.03
CA GLN A 151 47.74 -12.81 25.91
C GLN A 151 47.41 -11.31 26.02
N GLY A 152 46.22 -10.94 25.56
CA GLY A 152 45.64 -9.60 25.72
C GLY A 152 44.15 -9.76 25.99
N GLY A 153 43.71 -9.27 27.15
CA GLY A 153 42.31 -9.34 27.57
C GLY A 153 41.39 -8.58 26.63
N TRP A 154 40.34 -9.25 26.18
CA TRP A 154 39.22 -8.60 25.51
C TRP A 154 38.19 -8.15 26.54
N GLN A 155 38.13 -6.84 26.77
CA GLN A 155 36.89 -6.18 27.21
C GLN A 155 35.99 -6.04 25.97
N PRO A 156 34.69 -6.39 26.06
CA PRO A 156 33.77 -6.16 24.95
C PRO A 156 33.63 -4.65 24.70
N PRO A 157 33.63 -4.18 23.43
CA PRO A 157 33.34 -2.79 23.12
C PRO A 157 31.89 -2.45 23.49
N ALA A 158 31.71 -1.25 24.06
CA ALA A 158 30.39 -0.68 24.31
C ALA A 158 29.58 -0.60 22.99
N PRO A 159 28.25 -0.85 23.03
CA PRO A 159 27.43 -0.71 21.84
C PRO A 159 27.46 0.74 21.33
N PRO A 160 27.53 0.96 20.00
CA PRO A 160 27.48 2.30 19.44
C PRO A 160 26.13 2.93 19.76
N GLN A 161 26.18 4.16 20.28
CA GLN A 161 24.98 4.99 20.41
C GLN A 161 24.48 5.34 18.99
N PRO A 162 23.16 5.25 18.71
CA PRO A 162 22.61 5.74 17.47
C PRO A 162 22.78 7.25 17.39
N GLY A 163 23.80 7.69 16.65
CA GLY A 163 23.90 9.06 16.17
C GLY A 163 22.77 9.29 15.18
N TRP A 164 21.86 10.21 15.51
CA TRP A 164 20.86 10.70 14.58
C TRP A 164 21.55 11.33 13.37
N PRO A 165 21.20 10.96 12.13
CA PRO A 165 21.66 11.71 10.97
C PRO A 165 21.03 13.10 11.00
N GLN A 166 21.87 14.12 11.16
CA GLN A 166 21.52 15.51 10.87
C GLN A 166 21.33 15.63 9.35
N GLN A 167 20.08 15.56 8.87
CA GLN A 167 19.76 15.99 7.52
C GLN A 167 19.63 17.53 7.48
N PRO A 168 20.15 18.19 6.44
CA PRO A 168 19.89 19.62 6.23
C PRO A 168 18.41 19.83 5.92
N VAL A 169 17.76 20.66 6.74
CA VAL A 169 16.37 21.08 6.55
C VAL A 169 16.28 21.94 5.27
N PRO A 170 15.52 21.55 4.23
CA PRO A 170 15.14 22.49 3.20
C PRO A 170 14.10 23.45 3.80
N LEU A 171 14.37 24.76 3.74
CA LEU A 171 13.39 25.82 3.96
C LEU A 171 12.35 25.76 2.83
N GLN A 172 11.39 24.84 2.93
CA GLN A 172 10.16 24.86 2.16
C GLN A 172 9.02 25.35 3.06
N GLY A 173 8.37 26.41 2.58
CA GLY A 173 7.36 27.16 3.31
C GLY A 173 6.13 26.34 3.67
N TRP A 174 5.59 26.65 4.84
CA TRP A 174 4.28 26.22 5.29
C TRP A 174 3.19 26.61 4.28
N PRO A 175 2.18 25.76 4.02
CA PRO A 175 0.99 26.18 3.29
C PRO A 175 0.28 27.26 4.11
N GLN A 176 0.18 28.45 3.51
CA GLN A 176 -0.60 29.57 4.00
C GLN A 176 -2.07 29.17 4.08
N GLN A 177 -2.72 29.43 5.22
CA GLN A 177 -4.18 29.37 5.31
C GLN A 177 -4.81 30.38 4.34
N PRO A 178 -5.97 30.06 3.74
CA PRO A 178 -6.64 30.98 2.83
C PRO A 178 -7.03 32.27 3.54
N VAL A 179 -6.58 33.38 2.96
CA VAL A 179 -6.92 34.75 3.34
C VAL A 179 -8.42 34.95 3.10
N PRO A 180 -9.23 35.37 4.09
CA PRO A 180 -10.61 35.77 3.81
C PRO A 180 -10.63 37.06 2.95
N PRO A 181 -11.58 37.20 2.02
CA PRO A 181 -11.63 38.33 1.10
C PRO A 181 -11.78 39.65 1.87
N GLN A 182 -10.90 40.60 1.55
CA GLN A 182 -11.03 42.00 1.98
C GLN A 182 -12.30 42.59 1.38
N GLY A 183 -13.20 43.05 2.23
CA GLY A 183 -14.38 43.79 1.78
C GLY A 183 -15.50 43.90 2.82
N TRP A 184 -15.22 44.50 3.98
CA TRP A 184 -16.28 45.07 4.82
C TRP A 184 -15.95 46.54 5.15
N PRO A 185 -16.92 47.46 5.02
CA PRO A 185 -16.68 48.89 5.15
C PRO A 185 -16.29 49.27 6.58
N GLN A 186 -15.25 50.10 6.67
CA GLN A 186 -14.83 50.79 7.88
C GLN A 186 -16.02 51.55 8.48
N GLN A 187 -16.53 51.10 9.63
CA GLN A 187 -17.34 51.95 10.48
C GLN A 187 -16.41 52.97 11.17
N PRO A 188 -16.76 54.27 11.15
CA PRO A 188 -15.96 55.29 11.81
C PRO A 188 -15.95 55.08 13.33
N VAL A 189 -14.76 54.94 13.87
CA VAL A 189 -14.47 54.99 15.32
C VAL A 189 -14.98 56.34 15.86
N PRO A 190 -15.84 56.38 16.89
CA PRO A 190 -16.20 57.65 17.52
C PRO A 190 -14.96 58.26 18.19
N PRO A 191 -14.77 59.60 18.12
CA PRO A 191 -13.63 60.24 18.74
C PRO A 191 -13.63 59.97 20.25
N GLN A 192 -12.46 59.58 20.77
CA GLN A 192 -12.22 59.49 22.20
C GLN A 192 -12.50 60.85 22.84
N ALA A 193 -13.64 60.97 23.51
CA ALA A 193 -13.90 62.05 24.43
C ALA A 193 -12.93 61.92 25.60
N GLY A 194 -11.97 62.85 25.65
CA GLY A 194 -11.03 62.98 26.75
C GLY A 194 -11.77 63.10 28.07
N TRP A 195 -11.35 62.30 29.05
CA TRP A 195 -11.74 62.50 30.44
C TRP A 195 -11.38 63.93 30.88
N PRO A 196 -12.30 64.69 31.48
CA PRO A 196 -11.98 66.03 31.97
C PRO A 196 -10.94 65.92 33.07
N GLN A 197 -9.79 66.56 32.83
CA GLN A 197 -8.76 66.87 33.83
C GLN A 197 -9.43 67.68 34.96
N GLN A 198 -9.55 67.08 36.14
CA GLN A 198 -9.92 67.84 37.34
C GLN A 198 -8.72 68.69 37.80
N PRO A 199 -8.92 69.97 38.14
CA PRO A 199 -7.84 70.83 38.62
C PRO A 199 -7.36 70.39 40.01
N VAL A 200 -6.03 70.32 40.16
CA VAL A 200 -5.33 70.15 41.44
C VAL A 200 -5.61 71.36 42.34
N PRO A 201 -6.23 71.20 43.53
CA PRO A 201 -6.34 72.30 44.48
C PRO A 201 -4.99 72.51 45.18
N GLN A 202 -4.60 73.78 45.27
CA GLN A 202 -3.44 74.24 46.03
C GLN A 202 -3.56 73.93 47.54
N PRO A 203 -2.43 73.82 48.26
CA PRO A 203 -2.42 73.56 49.69
C PRO A 203 -2.84 74.81 50.48
N GLY A 204 -4.15 74.99 50.66
CA GLY A 204 -4.74 75.94 51.59
C GLY A 204 -4.79 75.35 53.01
N GLY A 205 -4.27 76.11 53.98
CA GLY A 205 -4.15 75.71 55.37
C GLY A 205 -5.48 75.30 56.01
N TRP A 206 -5.54 74.05 56.47
CA TRP A 206 -6.52 73.57 57.43
C TRP A 206 -5.82 73.31 58.77
N GLN A 207 -6.15 74.14 59.74
CA GLN A 207 -5.91 73.85 61.15
C GLN A 207 -6.77 72.64 61.54
N PRO A 208 -6.19 71.57 62.12
CA PRO A 208 -6.98 70.45 62.61
C PRO A 208 -7.83 70.90 63.81
N PRO A 209 -9.11 70.53 63.91
CA PRO A 209 -9.84 70.66 65.16
C PRO A 209 -9.11 69.84 66.22
N ALA A 210 -8.89 70.43 67.39
CA ALA A 210 -8.37 69.73 68.56
C ALA A 210 -9.28 68.53 68.86
N VAL A 211 -8.86 67.34 68.45
CA VAL A 211 -9.43 66.08 68.91
C VAL A 211 -9.06 65.99 70.37
N LEU A 212 -10.02 66.27 71.24
CA LEU A 212 -10.00 65.88 72.64
C LEU A 212 -9.63 64.40 72.70
N LEU A 213 -8.39 64.13 73.12
CA LEU A 213 -7.92 62.81 73.50
C LEU A 213 -8.84 62.31 74.62
N GLY A 214 -9.87 61.55 74.24
CA GLY A 214 -10.49 60.60 75.14
C GLY A 214 -9.40 59.66 75.67
N PRO A 215 -9.47 59.24 76.94
CA PRO A 215 -8.46 58.38 77.55
C PRO A 215 -8.19 57.15 76.67
N PRO A 216 -6.92 56.70 76.56
CA PRO A 216 -6.57 55.56 75.73
C PRO A 216 -7.46 54.37 76.07
N ALA A 217 -8.20 53.89 75.09
CA ALA A 217 -8.96 52.65 75.24
C ALA A 217 -7.98 51.58 75.73
N PRO A 218 -8.32 50.84 76.79
CA PRO A 218 -7.41 49.85 77.35
C PRO A 218 -6.96 48.88 76.25
N PRO A 219 -5.69 48.42 76.27
CA PRO A 219 -5.20 47.45 75.30
C PRO A 219 -6.21 46.30 75.22
N ARG A 220 -6.80 46.09 74.04
CA ARG A 220 -7.79 45.04 73.81
C ARG A 220 -7.14 43.73 74.22
N GLU A 221 -7.60 43.14 75.32
CA GLU A 221 -7.12 41.84 75.75
C GLU A 221 -7.23 40.85 74.57
N PRO A 222 -6.20 40.01 74.34
CA PRO A 222 -6.24 39.03 73.27
C PRO A 222 -7.51 38.18 73.40
N ALA A 223 -8.35 38.23 72.36
CA ALA A 223 -9.63 37.54 72.35
C ALA A 223 -9.41 36.04 72.57
N LYS A 224 -9.93 35.52 73.68
CA LYS A 224 -9.85 34.09 74.03
C LYS A 224 -10.66 33.30 72.99
N THR A 225 -10.02 32.33 72.35
CA THR A 225 -10.60 31.52 71.25
C THR A 225 -10.92 30.12 71.74
N ASP A 226 -12.07 29.57 71.33
CA ASP A 226 -12.51 28.23 71.74
C ASP A 226 -11.69 27.14 71.03
N ARG A 227 -11.22 26.12 71.78
CA ARG A 227 -10.39 25.02 71.26
C ARG A 227 -11.07 24.25 70.15
N LEU A 228 -12.35 23.97 70.33
CA LEU A 228 -13.14 23.17 69.42
C LEU A 228 -13.39 23.95 68.12
N ALA A 229 -13.66 25.26 68.22
CA ALA A 229 -13.80 26.13 67.05
C ALA A 229 -12.48 26.29 66.27
N ALA A 230 -11.34 26.44 66.95
CA ALA A 230 -10.03 26.51 66.29
C ALA A 230 -9.66 25.20 65.58
N ALA A 231 -9.89 24.05 66.23
CA ALA A 231 -9.65 22.73 65.66
C ALA A 231 -10.54 22.47 64.43
N LEU A 232 -11.84 22.75 64.52
CA LEU A 232 -12.78 22.59 63.39
C LEU A 232 -12.51 23.58 62.25
N GLY A 233 -12.13 24.82 62.58
CA GLY A 233 -11.71 25.80 61.58
C GLY A 233 -10.50 25.30 60.79
N ASN A 234 -9.51 24.69 61.45
CA ASN A 234 -8.36 24.09 60.76
C ASN A 234 -8.69 22.79 60.02
N ALA A 235 -9.71 22.04 60.46
CA ALA A 235 -10.19 20.83 59.78
C ALA A 235 -10.72 21.11 58.36
N SER A 236 -11.06 22.36 58.03
CA SER A 236 -11.46 22.77 56.68
C SER A 236 -10.30 22.90 55.68
N PHE A 237 -9.04 22.71 56.09
CA PHE A 237 -7.82 23.07 55.34
C PHE A 237 -7.65 24.56 54.99
N LEU A 238 -8.66 25.41 55.23
CA LEU A 238 -8.61 26.85 54.97
C LEU A 238 -7.87 27.65 56.06
N SER A 239 -7.22 26.96 57.02
CA SER A 239 -6.50 27.58 58.13
C SER A 239 -7.35 28.54 58.99
N LEU A 240 -8.68 28.43 58.95
CA LEU A 240 -9.63 29.32 59.64
C LEU A 240 -9.38 29.37 61.16
N GLY A 241 -8.91 28.28 61.77
CA GLY A 241 -8.58 28.24 63.19
C GLY A 241 -7.45 29.20 63.56
N TYR A 242 -6.42 29.35 62.72
CA TYR A 242 -5.33 30.30 62.95
C TYR A 242 -5.78 31.76 62.80
N PHE A 243 -6.68 32.03 61.85
CA PHE A 243 -7.26 33.36 61.67
C PHE A 243 -8.19 33.73 62.84
N LEU A 244 -8.97 32.78 63.36
CA LEU A 244 -9.79 32.97 64.57
C LEU A 244 -8.92 33.32 65.80
N MET A 245 -7.73 32.71 65.90
CA MET A 245 -6.74 33.02 66.94
C MET A 245 -5.94 34.33 66.68
N ARG A 246 -6.26 35.09 65.61
CA ARG A 246 -5.53 36.27 65.12
C ARG A 246 -4.05 36.03 64.82
N ARG A 247 -3.65 34.79 64.55
CA ARG A 247 -2.28 34.43 64.11
C ARG A 247 -2.21 34.42 62.59
N THR A 248 -2.31 35.60 61.98
CA THR A 248 -2.41 35.77 60.52
C THR A 248 -1.23 35.17 59.76
N VAL A 249 0.01 35.40 60.21
CA VAL A 249 1.22 34.87 59.55
C VAL A 249 1.19 33.33 59.51
N LEU A 250 0.87 32.68 60.63
CA LEU A 250 0.79 31.23 60.71
C LEU A 250 -0.38 30.67 59.87
N GLY A 251 -1.51 31.37 59.86
CA GLY A 251 -2.66 31.02 59.02
C GLY A 251 -2.32 31.07 57.53
N VAL A 252 -1.63 32.12 57.06
CA VAL A 252 -1.21 32.25 55.66
C VAL A 252 -0.18 31.17 55.28
N LEU A 253 0.83 30.92 56.12
CA LEU A 253 1.84 29.88 55.84
C LEU A 253 1.22 28.48 55.74
N THR A 254 0.34 28.13 56.68
CA THR A 254 -0.31 26.81 56.68
C THR A 254 -1.34 26.69 55.56
N LEU A 255 -2.00 27.78 55.16
CA LEU A 255 -2.88 27.82 54.00
C LEU A 255 -2.08 27.59 52.72
N LEU A 256 -0.97 28.31 52.53
CA LEU A 256 -0.08 28.11 51.39
C LEU A 256 0.48 26.69 51.34
N ALA A 257 0.93 26.14 52.47
CA ALA A 257 1.39 24.76 52.55
C ALA A 257 0.27 23.77 52.19
N SER A 258 -0.96 24.00 52.66
CA SER A 258 -2.11 23.14 52.33
C SER A 258 -2.51 23.27 50.86
N LEU A 259 -2.45 24.47 50.28
CA LEU A 259 -2.69 24.69 48.85
C LEU A 259 -1.62 24.03 47.99
N ILE A 260 -0.33 24.16 48.34
CA ILE A 260 0.77 23.50 47.62
C ILE A 260 0.62 21.98 47.72
N LEU A 261 0.29 21.46 48.90
CA LEU A 261 0.09 20.03 49.10
C LEU A 261 -1.09 19.53 48.26
N LEU A 262 -2.27 20.16 48.37
CA LEU A 262 -3.51 19.68 47.74
C LEU A 262 -3.61 19.98 46.24
N LEU A 263 -3.10 21.13 45.78
CA LEU A 263 -3.22 21.56 44.38
C LEU A 263 -1.96 21.30 43.55
N GLY A 264 -0.81 21.09 44.20
CA GLY A 264 0.47 20.83 43.53
C GLY A 264 0.95 19.40 43.71
N ILE A 265 1.17 18.97 44.95
CA ILE A 265 1.87 17.70 45.24
C ILE A 265 0.95 16.49 45.07
N VAL A 266 -0.26 16.53 45.62
CA VAL A 266 -1.23 15.41 45.53
C VAL A 266 -1.57 15.08 44.07
N PRO A 267 -1.86 16.05 43.18
CA PRO A 267 -2.14 15.74 41.78
C PRO A 267 -0.90 15.29 40.98
N ALA A 268 0.31 15.72 41.35
CA ALA A 268 1.51 15.43 40.57
C ALA A 268 2.14 14.07 40.86
N VAL A 269 1.91 13.51 42.05
CA VAL A 269 2.61 12.32 42.52
C VAL A 269 1.55 11.31 42.97
N HIS A 270 0.99 10.60 41.98
CA HIS A 270 -0.07 9.60 42.12
C HIS A 270 0.39 8.36 42.92
N THR A 271 0.63 8.53 44.21
CA THR A 271 1.04 7.46 45.13
C THR A 271 0.16 7.50 46.37
N GLY A 272 -0.33 6.32 46.80
CA GLY A 272 -1.15 6.23 48.03
C GLY A 272 -0.45 6.77 49.29
N TRP A 273 0.88 6.86 49.27
CA TRP A 273 1.66 7.52 50.32
C TRP A 273 1.33 9.00 50.50
N ILE A 274 1.04 9.73 49.43
CA ILE A 274 0.76 11.16 49.52
C ILE A 274 -0.64 11.42 50.06
N GLU A 275 -1.59 10.52 49.82
CA GLU A 275 -2.88 10.54 50.51
C GLU A 275 -2.69 10.37 52.03
N ILE A 276 -1.82 9.44 52.46
CA ILE A 276 -1.46 9.29 53.88
C ILE A 276 -0.82 10.58 54.42
N VAL A 277 0.10 11.19 53.68
CA VAL A 277 0.72 12.47 54.08
C VAL A 277 -0.31 13.58 54.21
N ALA A 278 -1.28 13.68 53.28
CA ALA A 278 -2.35 14.65 53.34
C ALA A 278 -3.27 14.44 54.55
N VAL A 279 -3.61 13.20 54.87
CA VAL A 279 -4.40 12.84 56.07
C VAL A 279 -3.60 13.14 57.34
N LEU A 280 -2.32 12.81 57.41
CA LEU A 280 -1.47 13.12 58.55
C LEU A 280 -1.30 14.63 58.74
N TRP A 281 -1.13 15.39 57.66
CA TRP A 281 -1.08 16.85 57.67
C TRP A 281 -2.40 17.45 58.19
N TRP A 282 -3.54 16.90 57.74
CA TRP A 282 -4.86 17.29 58.23
C TRP A 282 -5.03 17.06 59.73
N ILE A 283 -4.67 15.87 60.22
CA ILE A 283 -4.70 15.54 61.66
C ILE A 283 -3.78 16.49 62.43
N ALA A 284 -2.56 16.75 61.91
CA ALA A 284 -1.61 17.66 62.54
C ALA A 284 -2.19 19.09 62.65
N MET A 285 -2.89 19.59 61.64
CA MET A 285 -3.53 20.90 61.63
C MET A 285 -4.65 21.03 62.68
N ILE A 286 -5.44 19.96 62.86
CA ILE A 286 -6.49 19.89 63.89
C ILE A 286 -5.88 19.87 65.29
N VAL A 287 -4.93 18.97 65.53
CA VAL A 287 -4.27 18.80 66.81
C VAL A 287 -3.52 20.08 67.21
N HIS A 288 -2.80 20.69 66.28
CA HIS A 288 -2.07 21.92 66.53
C HIS A 288 -3.00 23.10 66.82
N GLY A 289 -4.10 23.24 66.07
CA GLY A 289 -5.14 24.23 66.34
C GLY A 289 -5.78 24.08 67.73
N TRP A 290 -6.04 22.85 68.15
CA TRP A 290 -6.57 22.53 69.48
C TRP A 290 -5.62 22.95 70.62
N PHE A 291 -4.32 22.65 70.48
CA PHE A 291 -3.34 22.95 71.53
C PHE A 291 -3.04 24.45 71.67
N LEU A 292 -3.08 25.20 70.57
CA LEU A 292 -2.79 26.65 70.56
C LEU A 292 -3.93 27.49 71.15
N ALA A 293 -5.17 27.04 71.06
CA ALA A 293 -6.29 27.72 71.70
C ALA A 293 -6.26 27.48 73.23
N ARG A 294 -5.78 28.45 74.01
CA ARG A 294 -5.80 28.39 75.49
C ARG A 294 -6.50 29.63 76.06
N GLY A 295 -7.74 29.46 76.53
CA GLY A 295 -8.42 30.44 77.37
C GLY A 295 -9.91 30.14 77.60
N PRO A 296 -10.48 30.42 78.78
CA PRO A 296 -11.92 30.34 79.01
C PRO A 296 -12.64 31.41 78.17
N VAL A 297 -13.51 30.96 77.28
CA VAL A 297 -14.32 31.81 76.39
C VAL A 297 -15.72 31.98 76.97
N GLU A 298 -16.27 33.19 76.88
CA GLU A 298 -17.65 33.48 77.28
C GLU A 298 -18.66 32.58 76.52
N PRO A 299 -19.78 32.21 77.15
CA PRO A 299 -20.73 31.24 76.58
C PRO A 299 -21.31 31.67 75.23
N ALA A 300 -21.61 32.97 75.05
CA ALA A 300 -22.25 33.49 73.83
C ALA A 300 -21.31 33.50 72.61
N THR A 301 -20.03 33.82 72.80
CA THR A 301 -19.02 33.82 71.74
C THR A 301 -18.59 32.40 71.36
N ARG A 302 -18.67 31.45 72.30
CA ARG A 302 -18.38 30.01 72.08
C ARG A 302 -19.32 29.38 71.06
N THR A 303 -20.63 29.60 71.17
CA THR A 303 -21.63 28.96 70.27
C THR A 303 -21.47 29.46 68.84
N ARG A 304 -21.29 30.77 68.64
CA ARG A 304 -21.11 31.36 67.31
C ARG A 304 -19.82 30.87 66.62
N GLN A 305 -18.72 30.77 67.36
CA GLN A 305 -17.45 30.27 66.82
C GLN A 305 -17.52 28.78 66.42
N ARG A 306 -18.20 27.95 67.21
CA ARG A 306 -18.43 26.53 66.87
C ARG A 306 -19.27 26.36 65.63
N ILE A 307 -20.38 27.11 65.50
CA ILE A 307 -21.25 27.05 64.32
C ILE A 307 -20.46 27.41 63.06
N VAL A 308 -19.64 28.46 63.10
CA VAL A 308 -18.81 28.86 61.94
C VAL A 308 -17.80 27.77 61.57
N GLY A 309 -17.12 27.17 62.56
CA GLY A 309 -16.17 26.09 62.31
C GLY A 309 -16.81 24.82 61.73
N ILE A 310 -17.95 24.39 62.31
CA ILE A 310 -18.71 23.23 61.81
C ILE A 310 -19.25 23.50 60.41
N ALA A 311 -19.86 24.67 60.18
CA ALA A 311 -20.43 25.03 58.89
C ALA A 311 -19.34 25.07 57.80
N ALA A 312 -18.18 25.67 58.08
CA ALA A 312 -17.07 25.69 57.13
C ALA A 312 -16.55 24.28 56.79
N ALA A 313 -16.35 23.43 57.79
CA ALA A 313 -15.92 22.06 57.57
C ALA A 313 -16.97 21.23 56.80
N ALA A 314 -18.26 21.38 57.16
CA ALA A 314 -19.36 20.70 56.49
C ALA A 314 -19.48 21.13 55.02
N VAL A 315 -19.35 22.41 54.72
CA VAL A 315 -19.37 22.92 53.32
C VAL A 315 -18.24 22.32 52.51
N VAL A 316 -17.01 22.29 53.03
CA VAL A 316 -15.86 21.70 52.33
C VAL A 316 -16.07 20.20 52.09
N LEU A 317 -16.55 19.46 53.09
CA LEU A 317 -16.84 18.03 52.95
C LEU A 317 -17.98 17.76 51.95
N LEU A 318 -19.03 18.59 51.93
CA LEU A 318 -20.12 18.47 50.97
C LEU A 318 -19.64 18.76 49.55
N LEU A 319 -18.79 19.78 49.35
CA LEU A 319 -18.20 20.08 48.05
C LEU A 319 -17.31 18.93 47.57
N LEU A 320 -16.41 18.41 48.42
CA LEU A 320 -15.55 17.28 48.07
C LEU A 320 -16.35 16.00 47.82
N GLY A 321 -17.36 15.72 48.64
CA GLY A 321 -18.27 14.59 48.45
C GLY A 321 -19.07 14.71 47.14
N GLY A 322 -19.59 15.90 46.84
CA GLY A 322 -20.28 16.17 45.58
C GLY A 322 -19.37 15.98 44.36
N LEU A 323 -18.13 16.48 44.43
CA LEU A 323 -17.13 16.29 43.37
C LEU A 323 -16.79 14.81 43.17
N ARG A 324 -16.67 14.01 44.25
CA ARG A 324 -16.44 12.56 44.12
C ARG A 324 -17.62 11.80 43.55
N VAL A 325 -18.86 12.15 43.91
CA VAL A 325 -20.05 11.53 43.31
C VAL A 325 -20.11 11.88 41.82
N GLN A 326 -19.79 13.11 41.45
CA GLN A 326 -19.71 13.52 40.05
C GLN A 326 -18.60 12.77 39.29
N ALA A 327 -17.41 12.63 39.89
CA ALA A 327 -16.31 11.84 39.32
C ALA A 327 -16.71 10.38 39.10
N ALA A 328 -17.35 9.74 40.09
CA ALA A 328 -17.83 8.36 39.98
C ALA A 328 -18.89 8.20 38.88
N THR A 329 -19.77 9.19 38.70
CA THR A 329 -20.80 9.17 37.64
C THR A 329 -20.18 9.32 36.24
N ILE A 330 -19.11 10.12 36.12
CA ILE A 330 -18.35 10.22 34.86
C ILE A 330 -17.58 8.91 34.62
N GLY A 331 -16.95 8.35 35.65
CA GLY A 331 -16.23 7.08 35.58
C GLY A 331 -17.12 5.95 35.07
N SER A 332 -18.30 5.76 35.67
CA SER A 332 -19.25 4.74 35.20
C SER A 332 -19.69 4.97 33.75
N ALA A 333 -19.91 6.23 33.35
CA ALA A 333 -20.27 6.54 31.98
C ALA A 333 -19.12 6.29 30.97
N VAL A 334 -17.86 6.42 31.41
CA VAL A 334 -16.67 6.07 30.61
C VAL A 334 -16.53 4.55 30.54
N ASP A 335 -16.76 3.83 31.63
CA ASP A 335 -16.76 2.37 31.65
C ASP A 335 -17.85 1.79 30.75
N ASP A 336 -19.05 2.37 30.79
CA ASP A 336 -20.15 2.02 29.87
C ASP A 336 -19.75 2.26 28.41
N ALA A 337 -19.07 3.38 28.12
CA ALA A 337 -18.57 3.67 26.77
C ALA A 337 -17.45 2.72 26.34
N LYS A 338 -16.52 2.35 27.24
CA LYS A 338 -15.50 1.31 27.02
C LYS A 338 -16.14 -0.03 26.70
N ALA A 339 -17.13 -0.45 27.50
CA ALA A 339 -17.87 -1.68 27.28
C ALA A 339 -18.62 -1.70 25.95
N ALA A 340 -19.11 -0.53 25.51
CA ALA A 340 -19.76 -0.35 24.21
C ALA A 340 -18.78 -0.20 23.02
N GLY A 341 -17.49 -0.01 23.28
CA GLY A 341 -16.50 0.29 22.23
C GLY A 341 -16.59 1.70 21.65
N ASP A 342 -17.25 2.64 22.35
CA ASP A 342 -17.54 4.00 21.86
C ASP A 342 -16.47 5.01 22.32
N CYS A 343 -15.42 5.17 21.51
CA CYS A 343 -14.36 6.15 21.77
C CYS A 343 -14.87 7.60 21.77
N GLY A 344 -15.79 7.95 20.88
CA GLY A 344 -16.35 9.30 20.82
C GLY A 344 -17.16 9.63 22.08
N GLY A 345 -17.97 8.68 22.54
CA GLY A 345 -18.69 8.75 23.80
C GLY A 345 -17.75 8.91 24.99
N ALA A 346 -16.73 8.06 25.12
CA ALA A 346 -15.77 8.11 26.22
C ALA A 346 -15.05 9.46 26.31
N VAL A 347 -14.48 9.94 25.19
CA VAL A 347 -13.77 11.23 25.14
C VAL A 347 -14.73 12.39 25.44
N SER A 348 -15.94 12.40 24.89
CA SER A 348 -16.94 13.45 25.17
C SER A 348 -17.36 13.52 26.64
N LYS A 349 -17.37 12.38 27.37
CA LYS A 349 -17.60 12.39 28.82
C LYS A 349 -16.38 12.92 29.58
N LEU A 350 -15.17 12.56 29.14
CA LEU A 350 -13.91 12.99 29.75
C LEU A 350 -13.63 14.49 29.56
N ASP A 351 -14.09 15.10 28.47
CA ASP A 351 -14.00 16.56 28.26
C ASP A 351 -14.75 17.39 29.32
N LYS A 352 -15.65 16.75 30.09
CA LYS A 352 -16.35 17.38 31.22
C LYS A 352 -15.51 17.40 32.50
N LEU A 353 -14.36 16.72 32.51
CA LEU A 353 -13.42 16.74 33.62
C LEU A 353 -12.66 18.08 33.64
N TRP A 354 -13.10 18.98 34.48
CA TRP A 354 -12.35 20.19 34.82
C TRP A 354 -11.40 19.93 36.00
N PHE A 355 -10.50 20.89 36.26
CA PHE A 355 -9.46 20.79 37.29
C PHE A 355 -9.98 20.35 38.68
N GLY A 356 -11.18 20.79 39.07
CA GLY A 356 -11.78 20.42 40.37
C GLY A 356 -12.04 18.92 40.53
N LEU A 357 -12.39 18.21 39.46
CA LEU A 357 -12.58 16.75 39.47
C LEU A 357 -11.26 16.01 39.55
N ARG A 358 -10.23 16.49 38.84
CA ARG A 358 -8.87 15.91 38.89
C ARG A 358 -8.25 15.96 40.30
N VAL A 359 -8.55 17.00 41.08
CA VAL A 359 -8.11 17.10 42.48
C VAL A 359 -8.93 16.19 43.41
N ALA A 360 -10.22 15.98 43.11
CA ALA A 360 -11.10 15.15 43.94
C ALA A 360 -10.89 13.65 43.74
N ASP A 361 -10.49 13.25 42.53
CA ASP A 361 -10.27 11.85 42.11
C ASP A 361 -9.11 11.74 41.09
N GLY A 362 -7.88 11.70 41.61
CA GLY A 362 -6.66 11.61 40.80
C GLY A 362 -6.53 10.30 39.99
N PRO A 363 -6.80 9.12 40.56
CA PRO A 363 -6.76 7.86 39.82
C PRO A 363 -7.71 7.81 38.63
N MET A 364 -8.96 8.26 38.81
CA MET A 364 -9.94 8.31 37.71
C MET A 364 -9.49 9.27 36.59
N ALA A 365 -8.88 10.41 36.95
CA ALA A 365 -8.34 11.34 35.98
C ALA A 365 -7.17 10.74 35.17
N ALA A 366 -6.28 9.99 35.81
CA ALA A 366 -5.16 9.33 35.12
C ALA A 366 -5.66 8.23 34.16
N GLU A 367 -6.63 7.42 34.58
CA GLU A 367 -7.27 6.43 33.70
C GLU A 367 -8.03 7.09 32.53
N GLY A 368 -8.64 8.25 32.78
CA GLY A 368 -9.25 9.07 31.75
C GLY A 368 -8.23 9.56 30.71
N ASP A 369 -7.09 10.06 31.14
CA ASP A 369 -6.01 10.49 30.23
C ASP A 369 -5.48 9.31 29.39
N ASP A 370 -5.33 8.11 29.99
CA ASP A 370 -4.99 6.88 29.26
C ASP A 370 -6.06 6.50 28.22
N THR A 371 -7.35 6.69 28.56
CA THR A 371 -8.48 6.41 27.65
C THR A 371 -8.48 7.36 26.45
N VAL A 372 -8.22 8.66 26.67
CA VAL A 372 -8.10 9.65 25.59
C VAL A 372 -6.97 9.27 24.65
N GLU A 373 -5.81 8.90 25.19
CA GLU A 373 -4.66 8.50 24.39
C GLU A 373 -4.89 7.20 23.62
N ALA A 374 -5.51 6.19 24.25
CA ALA A 374 -5.92 4.96 23.59
C ALA A 374 -6.88 5.24 22.43
N CYS A 375 -7.91 6.06 22.64
CA CYS A 375 -8.88 6.42 21.60
C CYS A 375 -8.26 7.24 20.47
N ARG A 376 -7.31 8.13 20.75
CA ARG A 376 -6.56 8.84 19.71
C ARG A 376 -5.81 7.86 18.81
N GLN A 377 -5.09 6.89 19.39
CA GLN A 377 -4.36 5.87 18.62
C GLN A 377 -5.31 4.96 17.82
N LEU A 378 -6.47 4.59 18.39
CA LEU A 378 -7.48 3.79 17.69
C LEU A 378 -8.11 4.55 16.51
N ASN A 379 -8.36 5.85 16.65
CA ASN A 379 -8.86 6.67 15.54
C ASN A 379 -7.82 6.83 14.43
N GLU A 380 -6.55 7.05 14.77
CA GLU A 380 -5.44 7.05 13.78
C GLU A 380 -5.33 5.70 13.05
N ALA A 381 -5.56 4.60 13.77
CA ALA A 381 -5.59 3.27 13.18
C ALA A 381 -6.79 3.09 12.23
N ASP A 382 -7.99 3.54 12.62
CA ASP A 382 -9.19 3.48 11.77
C ASP A 382 -9.01 4.30 10.49
N GLU A 383 -8.46 5.50 10.57
CA GLU A 383 -8.14 6.33 9.41
C GLU A 383 -7.13 5.64 8.49
N THR A 384 -6.06 5.10 9.06
CA THR A 384 -5.02 4.36 8.32
C THR A 384 -5.62 3.15 7.61
N LEU A 385 -6.39 2.33 8.32
CA LEU A 385 -7.03 1.13 7.79
C LEU A 385 -8.10 1.44 6.75
N THR A 386 -8.89 2.50 6.94
CA THR A 386 -9.87 2.97 5.96
C THR A 386 -9.17 3.45 4.68
N GLY A 387 -8.02 4.13 4.78
CA GLY A 387 -7.18 4.45 3.63
C GLY A 387 -6.74 3.21 2.84
N MET A 388 -6.43 2.11 3.54
CA MET A 388 -6.03 0.83 2.91
C MET A 388 -7.15 0.13 2.16
N LEU A 389 -8.42 0.47 2.41
CA LEU A 389 -9.54 -0.04 1.62
C LEU A 389 -9.62 0.60 0.23
N THR A 390 -8.99 1.76 0.03
CA THR A 390 -8.92 2.44 -1.27
C THR A 390 -7.61 2.16 -2.00
N ALA A 391 -6.49 2.19 -1.27
CA ALA A 391 -5.16 1.93 -1.80
C ALA A 391 -4.39 0.96 -0.89
N PRO A 392 -4.61 -0.36 -1.05
CA PRO A 392 -3.99 -1.36 -0.19
C PRO A 392 -2.46 -1.32 -0.24
N SER A 393 -1.81 -1.32 0.92
CA SER A 393 -0.37 -1.44 1.03
C SER A 393 0.02 -2.26 2.26
N ALA A 394 1.07 -3.07 2.14
CA ALA A 394 1.55 -3.87 3.28
C ALA A 394 2.01 -2.99 4.44
N THR A 395 2.67 -1.85 4.16
CA THR A 395 3.15 -0.92 5.18
C THR A 395 2.02 -0.25 5.95
N GLY A 396 0.97 0.21 5.25
CA GLY A 396 -0.18 0.83 5.92
C GLY A 396 -1.01 -0.17 6.74
N LEU A 397 -1.19 -1.40 6.22
CA LEU A 397 -1.82 -2.48 6.99
C LEU A 397 -1.04 -2.83 8.25
N THR A 398 0.29 -2.96 8.15
CA THR A 398 1.16 -3.17 9.32
C THR A 398 1.02 -2.03 10.33
N ALA A 399 1.10 -0.77 9.88
CA ALA A 399 0.99 0.39 10.76
C ALA A 399 -0.36 0.42 11.52
N GLY A 400 -1.47 0.21 10.82
CA GLY A 400 -2.80 0.20 11.45
C GLY A 400 -2.97 -0.93 12.46
N PHE A 401 -2.55 -2.16 12.12
CA PHE A 401 -2.63 -3.29 13.05
C PHE A 401 -1.67 -3.15 14.25
N ASP A 402 -0.48 -2.59 14.04
CA ASP A 402 0.50 -2.33 15.12
C ASP A 402 0.00 -1.28 16.11
N GLN A 403 -0.73 -0.25 15.62
CA GLN A 403 -1.38 0.74 16.49
C GLN A 403 -2.47 0.10 17.36
N ILE A 404 -3.36 -0.72 16.77
CA ILE A 404 -4.36 -1.46 17.55
C ILE A 404 -3.68 -2.39 18.57
N ASN A 405 -2.62 -3.11 18.16
CA ASN A 405 -1.87 -3.98 19.06
C ASN A 405 -1.16 -3.21 20.20
N THR A 406 -0.67 -2.01 19.92
CA THR A 406 -0.11 -1.12 20.94
C THR A 406 -1.17 -0.76 21.98
N VAL A 407 -2.40 -0.47 21.55
CA VAL A 407 -3.49 -0.18 22.48
C VAL A 407 -3.84 -1.39 23.34
N LEU A 408 -3.98 -2.56 22.72
CA LEU A 408 -4.28 -3.82 23.42
C LEU A 408 -3.20 -4.23 24.44
N THR A 409 -1.95 -3.82 24.23
CA THR A 409 -0.83 -4.19 25.12
C THR A 409 -0.55 -3.15 26.20
N ARG A 410 -0.76 -1.86 25.89
CA ARG A 410 -0.42 -0.74 26.79
C ARG A 410 -1.59 -0.26 27.64
N PHE A 411 -2.82 -0.36 27.15
CA PHE A 411 -4.01 0.19 27.80
C PHE A 411 -5.04 -0.91 28.08
N PRO A 412 -4.88 -1.69 29.17
CA PRO A 412 -5.83 -2.74 29.52
C PRO A 412 -7.25 -2.18 29.69
N GLY A 413 -8.28 -2.95 29.29
CA GLY A 413 -9.68 -2.54 29.38
C GLY A 413 -10.23 -1.80 28.14
N HIS A 414 -9.42 -1.64 27.09
CA HIS A 414 -9.81 -0.98 25.82
C HIS A 414 -10.05 -1.98 24.69
N GLU A 415 -10.17 -3.27 24.99
CA GLU A 415 -10.28 -4.35 24.00
C GLU A 415 -11.54 -4.20 23.14
N LYS A 416 -12.65 -3.73 23.72
CA LYS A 416 -13.92 -3.53 23.00
C LYS A 416 -13.87 -2.35 22.02
N MET A 417 -13.09 -1.32 22.33
CA MET A 417 -12.87 -0.20 21.40
C MET A 417 -11.98 -0.64 20.24
N ALA A 418 -10.94 -1.44 20.52
CA ALA A 418 -10.13 -2.08 19.49
C ALA A 418 -10.95 -3.04 18.61
N ASP A 419 -11.86 -3.81 19.21
CA ASP A 419 -12.82 -4.68 18.50
C ASP A 419 -13.64 -3.85 17.50
N ALA A 420 -14.19 -2.70 17.93
CA ALA A 420 -15.03 -1.85 17.08
C ALA A 420 -14.29 -1.33 15.84
N VAL A 421 -13.04 -0.88 16.00
CA VAL A 421 -12.20 -0.44 14.87
C VAL A 421 -11.89 -1.60 13.93
N LEU A 422 -11.49 -2.75 14.49
CA LEU A 422 -11.19 -3.94 13.69
C LEU A 422 -12.42 -4.44 12.93
N ASP A 423 -13.58 -4.54 13.60
CA ASP A 423 -14.84 -4.98 13.00
C ASP A 423 -15.31 -3.98 11.93
N GLY A 424 -15.09 -2.67 12.13
CA GLY A 424 -15.37 -1.63 11.13
C GLY A 424 -14.52 -1.77 9.86
N PHE A 425 -13.24 -2.13 10.00
CA PHE A 425 -12.37 -2.42 8.86
C PHE A 425 -12.75 -3.74 8.16
N LEU A 426 -12.87 -4.83 8.92
CA LEU A 426 -13.15 -6.16 8.39
C LEU A 426 -14.56 -6.26 7.79
N GLY A 427 -15.53 -5.54 8.34
CA GLY A 427 -16.91 -5.49 7.85
C GLY A 427 -17.06 -4.80 6.49
N LYS A 428 -16.05 -4.05 6.04
CA LYS A 428 -16.01 -3.43 4.70
C LYS A 428 -15.45 -4.37 3.63
N LEU A 429 -15.09 -5.61 3.98
CA LEU A 429 -14.69 -6.65 3.02
C LEU A 429 -15.89 -7.52 2.61
N PRO A 430 -15.98 -7.94 1.33
CA PRO A 430 -15.05 -7.67 0.24
C PRO A 430 -15.23 -6.27 -0.36
N LEU A 431 -14.15 -5.73 -0.93
CA LEU A 431 -14.20 -4.51 -1.75
C LEU A 431 -14.85 -4.81 -3.11
N SER A 432 -15.32 -3.75 -3.79
CA SER A 432 -15.79 -3.86 -5.17
C SER A 432 -14.67 -4.27 -6.14
N ASP A 433 -13.43 -3.90 -5.82
CA ASP A 433 -12.24 -4.39 -6.51
C ASP A 433 -11.78 -5.73 -5.89
N ALA A 434 -11.87 -6.79 -6.68
CA ALA A 434 -11.44 -8.12 -6.28
C ALA A 434 -9.93 -8.18 -5.98
N CYS A 435 -9.11 -7.42 -6.72
CA CYS A 435 -7.66 -7.39 -6.51
C CYS A 435 -7.26 -6.68 -5.22
N GLY A 436 -7.93 -5.58 -4.88
CA GLY A 436 -7.78 -4.92 -3.58
C GLY A 436 -8.16 -5.84 -2.43
N THR A 437 -9.28 -6.56 -2.55
CA THR A 437 -9.69 -7.57 -1.55
C THR A 437 -8.63 -8.65 -1.40
N ALA A 438 -8.16 -9.23 -2.51
CA ALA A 438 -7.14 -10.29 -2.51
C ALA A 438 -5.83 -9.82 -1.87
N THR A 439 -5.42 -8.57 -2.11
CA THR A 439 -4.22 -7.97 -1.53
C THR A 439 -4.35 -7.86 -0.01
N ILE A 440 -5.47 -7.34 0.49
CA ILE A 440 -5.73 -7.21 1.93
C ILE A 440 -5.79 -8.59 2.59
N THR A 441 -6.59 -9.53 2.05
CA THR A 441 -6.74 -10.86 2.64
C THR A 441 -5.44 -11.67 2.61
N SER A 442 -4.64 -11.56 1.54
CA SER A 442 -3.35 -12.24 1.47
C SER A 442 -2.35 -11.71 2.49
N TRP A 443 -2.39 -10.41 2.78
CA TRP A 443 -1.61 -9.82 3.87
C TRP A 443 -2.09 -10.33 5.24
N LEU A 444 -3.41 -10.32 5.48
CA LEU A 444 -4.02 -10.81 6.72
C LEU A 444 -3.70 -12.28 6.99
N ALA A 445 -3.68 -13.12 5.95
CA ALA A 445 -3.33 -14.54 6.02
C ALA A 445 -1.88 -14.79 6.48
N LYS A 446 -0.95 -13.91 6.11
CA LYS A 446 0.49 -14.04 6.39
C LYS A 446 0.89 -13.45 7.74
N ARG A 447 0.03 -12.63 8.34
CA ARG A 447 0.33 -11.95 9.61
C ARG A 447 0.49 -12.97 10.75
N PRO A 448 1.53 -12.82 11.60
CA PRO A 448 1.72 -13.66 12.78
C PRO A 448 0.54 -13.58 13.74
N LYS A 449 0.25 -14.69 14.45
CA LYS A 449 -0.75 -14.70 15.51
C LYS A 449 -0.26 -13.88 16.71
N THR A 450 -1.12 -13.00 17.21
CA THR A 450 -0.85 -12.13 18.36
C THR A 450 -1.53 -12.62 19.64
N ASN A 451 -2.34 -13.68 19.56
CA ASN A 451 -3.16 -14.24 20.65
C ASN A 451 -4.08 -13.20 21.30
N ASN A 452 -4.63 -12.31 20.47
CA ASN A 452 -5.61 -11.29 20.86
C ASN A 452 -6.69 -11.16 19.77
N THR A 453 -7.58 -10.18 19.90
CA THR A 453 -8.74 -10.01 19.00
C THR A 453 -8.36 -9.89 17.51
N LEU A 454 -7.15 -9.41 17.19
CA LEU A 454 -6.65 -9.28 15.81
C LEU A 454 -6.62 -10.63 15.06
N ASP A 455 -6.54 -11.74 15.78
CA ASP A 455 -6.52 -13.10 15.20
C ASP A 455 -7.85 -13.51 14.55
N ARG A 456 -8.95 -12.83 14.87
CA ARG A 456 -10.26 -13.04 14.21
C ARG A 456 -10.25 -12.68 12.72
N SER A 457 -9.29 -11.87 12.27
CA SER A 457 -9.09 -11.58 10.85
C SER A 457 -8.91 -12.84 9.99
N ALA A 458 -8.40 -13.93 10.56
CA ALA A 458 -8.25 -15.22 9.85
C ALA A 458 -9.59 -15.81 9.39
N GLU A 459 -10.68 -15.57 10.11
CA GLU A 459 -12.03 -16.04 9.74
C GLU A 459 -12.54 -15.29 8.49
N VAL A 460 -12.28 -13.99 8.42
CA VAL A 460 -12.62 -13.14 7.28
C VAL A 460 -11.81 -13.51 6.05
N VAL A 461 -10.52 -13.82 6.22
CA VAL A 461 -9.64 -14.34 5.16
C VAL A 461 -10.22 -15.63 4.57
N ALA A 462 -10.53 -16.62 5.41
CA ALA A 462 -11.05 -17.92 4.95
C ALA A 462 -12.38 -17.79 4.20
N LYS A 463 -13.19 -16.78 4.54
CA LYS A 463 -14.48 -16.53 3.91
C LYS A 463 -14.38 -15.80 2.56
N HIS A 464 -13.43 -14.88 2.41
CA HIS A 464 -13.41 -13.94 1.27
C HIS A 464 -12.23 -14.08 0.32
N GLU A 465 -11.08 -14.59 0.77
CA GLU A 465 -9.88 -14.67 -0.06
C GLU A 465 -10.05 -15.55 -1.31
N PRO A 466 -10.68 -16.75 -1.26
CA PRO A 466 -10.76 -17.60 -2.45
C PRO A 466 -11.49 -16.94 -3.63
N ALA A 467 -12.65 -16.32 -3.35
CA ALA A 467 -13.41 -15.60 -4.35
C ALA A 467 -12.69 -14.32 -4.83
N ALA A 468 -11.97 -13.63 -3.94
CA ALA A 468 -11.19 -12.45 -4.29
C ALA A 468 -10.00 -12.78 -5.21
N LEU A 469 -9.26 -13.87 -4.92
CA LEU A 469 -8.19 -14.35 -5.79
C LEU A 469 -8.74 -14.75 -7.16
N ALA A 470 -9.85 -15.48 -7.23
CA ALA A 470 -10.48 -15.86 -8.49
C ALA A 470 -10.87 -14.62 -9.31
N GLY A 471 -11.55 -13.65 -8.69
CA GLY A 471 -11.96 -12.40 -9.34
C GLY A 471 -10.78 -11.52 -9.76
N CYS A 472 -9.70 -11.48 -8.98
CA CYS A 472 -8.50 -10.74 -9.36
C CYS A 472 -7.78 -11.41 -10.55
N GLY A 473 -7.72 -12.74 -10.57
CA GLY A 473 -7.25 -13.51 -11.72
C GLY A 473 -8.05 -13.19 -12.99
N ASP A 474 -9.37 -13.08 -12.90
CA ASP A 474 -10.22 -12.66 -14.03
C ASP A 474 -9.88 -11.25 -14.50
N THR A 475 -9.70 -10.30 -13.58
CA THR A 475 -9.31 -8.91 -13.92
C THR A 475 -8.00 -8.87 -14.69
N TYR A 476 -6.96 -9.59 -14.23
CA TYR A 476 -5.70 -9.67 -14.93
C TYR A 476 -5.81 -10.36 -16.30
N LEU A 477 -6.60 -11.44 -16.38
CA LEU A 477 -6.84 -12.14 -17.64
C LEU A 477 -7.53 -11.23 -18.66
N ASN A 478 -8.56 -10.49 -18.25
CA ASN A 478 -9.27 -9.54 -19.12
C ASN A 478 -8.39 -8.34 -19.50
N GLY A 479 -7.50 -7.92 -18.61
CA GLY A 479 -6.52 -6.86 -18.84
C GLY A 479 -5.29 -7.30 -19.67
N GLN A 480 -5.28 -8.53 -20.20
CA GLN A 480 -4.16 -9.12 -20.95
C GLN A 480 -2.84 -9.21 -20.15
N GLN A 481 -2.93 -9.22 -18.82
CA GLN A 481 -1.80 -9.37 -17.91
C GLN A 481 -1.62 -10.86 -17.58
N TRP A 482 -1.25 -11.64 -18.59
CA TRP A 482 -1.29 -13.11 -18.55
C TRP A 482 -0.47 -13.72 -17.40
N GLU A 483 0.75 -13.24 -17.19
CA GLU A 483 1.63 -13.73 -16.12
C GLU A 483 1.07 -13.41 -14.73
N SER A 484 0.56 -12.18 -14.53
CA SER A 484 -0.09 -11.79 -13.28
C SER A 484 -1.34 -12.65 -13.00
N ALA A 485 -2.15 -12.93 -14.02
CA ALA A 485 -3.32 -13.80 -13.90
C ALA A 485 -2.92 -15.21 -13.45
N LYS A 486 -1.87 -15.79 -14.06
CA LYS A 486 -1.36 -17.11 -13.69
C LYS A 486 -0.90 -17.17 -12.24
N VAL A 487 -0.13 -16.18 -11.80
CA VAL A 487 0.37 -16.12 -10.42
C VAL A 487 -0.78 -16.12 -9.41
N VAL A 488 -1.81 -15.30 -9.65
CA VAL A 488 -2.96 -15.20 -8.75
C VAL A 488 -3.81 -16.47 -8.77
N TYR A 489 -4.09 -17.04 -9.93
CA TYR A 489 -4.81 -18.31 -10.03
C TYR A 489 -4.04 -19.48 -9.40
N GLN A 490 -2.72 -19.53 -9.57
CA GLN A 490 -1.89 -20.56 -8.94
C GLN A 490 -1.92 -20.42 -7.42
N GLN A 491 -1.84 -19.19 -6.90
CA GLN A 491 -1.99 -18.93 -5.46
C GLN A 491 -3.33 -19.45 -4.92
N LEU A 492 -4.44 -19.26 -5.65
CA LEU A 492 -5.75 -19.81 -5.28
C LEU A 492 -5.71 -21.34 -5.19
N ILE A 493 -5.15 -22.01 -6.19
CA ILE A 493 -5.05 -23.48 -6.24
C ILE A 493 -4.18 -24.02 -5.11
N ASP A 494 -3.03 -23.39 -4.87
CA ASP A 494 -2.05 -23.82 -3.87
C ASP A 494 -2.56 -23.61 -2.45
N THR A 495 -3.23 -22.48 -2.20
CA THR A 495 -3.71 -22.10 -0.86
C THR A 495 -5.06 -22.76 -0.54
N TYR A 496 -5.93 -22.91 -1.54
CA TYR A 496 -7.30 -23.40 -1.38
C TYR A 496 -7.62 -24.56 -2.34
N PRO A 497 -6.96 -25.73 -2.20
CA PRO A 497 -7.05 -26.83 -3.16
C PRO A 497 -8.43 -27.51 -3.23
N THR A 498 -9.33 -27.22 -2.28
CA THR A 498 -10.68 -27.78 -2.21
C THR A 498 -11.78 -26.74 -2.49
N ASP A 499 -11.40 -25.51 -2.84
CA ASP A 499 -12.37 -24.44 -3.10
C ASP A 499 -13.12 -24.64 -4.42
N VAL A 500 -14.37 -24.19 -4.45
CA VAL A 500 -15.26 -24.28 -5.63
C VAL A 500 -14.72 -23.53 -6.85
N ASN A 501 -13.87 -22.52 -6.66
CA ASN A 501 -13.26 -21.74 -7.73
C ASN A 501 -12.01 -22.39 -8.34
N LYS A 502 -11.50 -23.50 -7.79
CA LYS A 502 -10.30 -24.19 -8.31
C LYS A 502 -10.40 -24.55 -9.80
N PRO A 503 -11.49 -25.17 -10.31
CA PRO A 503 -11.61 -25.49 -11.74
C PRO A 503 -11.57 -24.24 -12.63
N LYS A 504 -12.16 -23.12 -12.16
CA LYS A 504 -12.12 -21.84 -12.86
C LYS A 504 -10.69 -21.28 -12.93
N ALA A 505 -9.92 -21.40 -11.84
CA ALA A 505 -8.53 -21.00 -11.82
C ALA A 505 -7.65 -21.83 -12.77
N GLU A 506 -7.86 -23.15 -12.81
CA GLU A 506 -7.17 -24.05 -13.76
C GLU A 506 -7.47 -23.67 -15.22
N GLU A 507 -8.75 -23.36 -15.52
CA GLU A 507 -9.16 -22.85 -16.83
C GLU A 507 -8.51 -21.49 -17.15
N GLY A 508 -8.47 -20.58 -16.17
CA GLY A 508 -7.84 -19.27 -16.28
C GLY A 508 -6.35 -19.35 -16.60
N ILE A 509 -5.61 -20.24 -15.92
CA ILE A 509 -4.20 -20.53 -16.21
C ILE A 509 -4.04 -21.07 -17.63
N ALA A 510 -4.87 -22.04 -18.03
CA ALA A 510 -4.81 -22.60 -19.39
C ALA A 510 -5.06 -21.53 -20.47
N LYS A 511 -6.01 -20.61 -20.24
CA LYS A 511 -6.26 -19.47 -21.14
C LYS A 511 -5.06 -18.53 -21.21
N ALA A 512 -4.47 -18.18 -20.07
CA ALA A 512 -3.30 -17.31 -20.01
C ALA A 512 -2.08 -17.95 -20.71
N ASP A 513 -1.84 -19.25 -20.51
CA ASP A 513 -0.77 -19.98 -21.21
C ASP A 513 -0.97 -19.97 -22.73
N LEU A 514 -2.19 -20.17 -23.21
CA LEU A 514 -2.51 -20.09 -24.64
C LEU A 514 -2.29 -18.68 -25.21
N ALA A 515 -2.61 -17.64 -24.44
CA ALA A 515 -2.37 -16.26 -24.85
C ALA A 515 -0.88 -15.93 -24.91
N ILE A 516 -0.08 -16.37 -23.92
CA ILE A 516 1.38 -16.24 -23.91
C ILE A 516 2.00 -16.96 -25.10
N GLU A 517 1.57 -18.20 -25.40
CA GLU A 517 2.02 -18.93 -26.59
C GLU A 517 1.69 -18.17 -27.88
N PHE A 518 0.51 -17.55 -27.95
CA PHE A 518 0.09 -16.78 -29.13
C PHE A 518 0.90 -15.51 -29.31
N ASP A 519 1.17 -14.76 -28.24
CA ASP A 519 1.99 -13.55 -28.29
C ASP A 519 3.43 -13.88 -28.69
N ALA A 520 4.02 -14.94 -28.12
CA ALA A 520 5.34 -15.42 -28.54
C ALA A 520 5.36 -15.84 -30.02
N PHE A 521 4.29 -16.46 -30.51
CA PHE A 521 4.16 -16.82 -31.93
C PHE A 521 4.06 -15.59 -32.82
N LYS A 522 3.26 -14.59 -32.45
CA LYS A 522 3.17 -13.31 -33.16
C LYS A 522 4.54 -12.64 -33.23
N ASP A 523 5.22 -12.47 -32.10
CA ASP A 523 6.52 -11.81 -32.04
C ASP A 523 7.56 -12.54 -32.90
N ALA A 524 7.57 -13.87 -32.89
CA ALA A 524 8.47 -14.67 -33.72
C ALA A 524 8.18 -14.53 -35.24
N THR A 525 6.94 -14.18 -35.60
CA THR A 525 6.46 -14.07 -36.99
C THR A 525 6.33 -12.64 -37.51
N ASP A 526 6.48 -11.61 -36.67
CA ASP A 526 6.30 -10.19 -37.00
C ASP A 526 7.48 -9.57 -37.79
N SER A 527 8.59 -10.29 -37.96
CA SER A 527 9.80 -9.76 -38.63
C SER A 527 9.91 -10.12 -40.11
N VAL A 528 10.40 -9.18 -40.93
CA VAL A 528 10.73 -9.37 -42.36
C VAL A 528 11.78 -10.48 -42.58
N SER A 529 12.58 -10.81 -41.55
CA SER A 529 13.54 -11.92 -41.55
C SER A 529 13.04 -13.18 -40.81
N GLY A 530 11.88 -13.15 -40.15
CA GLY A 530 11.23 -14.28 -39.49
C GLY A 530 12.13 -15.06 -38.53
N ASN A 531 12.37 -14.53 -37.32
CA ASN A 531 13.11 -15.24 -36.26
C ASN A 531 12.54 -16.63 -35.94
N TYR A 532 11.26 -16.87 -36.25
CA TYR A 532 10.63 -18.19 -36.14
C TYR A 532 11.44 -19.30 -36.82
N CYS A 533 12.12 -19.00 -37.94
CA CYS A 533 12.89 -20.00 -38.69
C CYS A 533 14.16 -20.48 -37.99
N ASP A 534 14.65 -19.72 -37.02
CA ASP A 534 15.81 -20.06 -36.21
C ASP A 534 15.38 -20.65 -34.86
N THR A 535 14.36 -20.05 -34.24
CA THR A 535 13.79 -20.50 -32.96
C THR A 535 12.28 -20.69 -33.09
N PRO A 536 11.81 -21.85 -33.60
CA PRO A 536 10.39 -22.14 -33.73
C PRO A 536 9.71 -22.18 -32.36
N VAL A 537 8.59 -21.47 -32.24
CA VAL A 537 7.75 -21.47 -31.04
C VAL A 537 6.43 -22.20 -31.33
N LYS A 538 5.84 -22.82 -30.31
CA LYS A 538 4.54 -23.50 -30.45
C LYS A 538 3.40 -22.54 -30.15
N TYR A 539 2.26 -22.78 -30.79
CA TYR A 539 0.97 -22.22 -30.40
C TYR A 539 -0.11 -23.31 -30.42
N SER A 540 -0.37 -23.92 -29.27
CA SER A 540 -1.08 -25.20 -29.16
C SER A 540 -2.58 -25.17 -29.49
N ALA A 541 -3.18 -23.98 -29.54
CA ALA A 541 -4.56 -23.77 -30.01
C ALA A 541 -4.66 -23.69 -31.55
N ALA A 542 -3.55 -23.58 -32.28
CA ALA A 542 -3.58 -23.63 -33.74
C ALA A 542 -4.12 -24.97 -34.25
N LYS A 543 -4.83 -24.93 -35.38
CA LYS A 543 -5.31 -26.15 -36.04
C LYS A 543 -4.12 -26.99 -36.51
N ALA A 544 -4.20 -28.29 -36.23
CA ALA A 544 -3.14 -29.26 -36.54
C ALA A 544 -2.89 -29.38 -38.04
N TYR A 545 -1.64 -29.70 -38.40
CA TYR A 545 -1.28 -30.01 -39.77
C TYR A 545 -1.89 -31.35 -40.20
N GLY A 546 -2.71 -31.33 -41.26
CA GLY A 546 -3.53 -32.48 -41.62
C GLY A 546 -4.17 -32.38 -42.99
N LYS A 547 -5.22 -33.17 -43.22
CA LYS A 547 -5.93 -33.27 -44.51
C LYS A 547 -6.43 -31.90 -44.99
N GLY A 548 -6.36 -31.68 -46.29
CA GLY A 548 -6.78 -30.42 -46.93
C GLY A 548 -5.65 -29.42 -47.08
N VAL A 549 -6.01 -28.13 -47.21
CA VAL A 549 -5.05 -27.04 -47.40
C VAL A 549 -4.59 -26.54 -46.03
N ASN A 550 -3.29 -26.68 -45.74
CA ASN A 550 -2.67 -26.16 -44.54
C ASN A 550 -2.16 -24.75 -44.82
N ARG A 551 -2.85 -23.74 -44.30
CA ARG A 551 -2.51 -22.33 -44.55
C ARG A 551 -1.13 -22.04 -43.95
N ALA A 552 -0.24 -21.50 -44.77
CA ALA A 552 1.17 -21.36 -44.43
C ALA A 552 1.61 -19.89 -44.33
N MET A 553 2.34 -19.54 -43.28
CA MET A 553 3.18 -18.36 -43.26
C MET A 553 4.52 -18.71 -43.90
N VAL A 554 5.01 -17.89 -44.83
CA VAL A 554 6.21 -18.21 -45.61
C VAL A 554 7.28 -17.15 -45.37
N PHE A 555 8.44 -17.57 -44.91
CA PHE A 555 9.59 -16.73 -44.58
C PHE A 555 10.83 -17.15 -45.38
N GLY A 556 11.76 -16.21 -45.58
CA GLY A 556 12.99 -16.42 -46.34
C GLY A 556 12.85 -16.01 -47.80
N ASN A 557 13.21 -16.89 -48.75
CA ASN A 557 13.22 -16.57 -50.17
C ASN A 557 11.83 -16.14 -50.68
N ASP A 558 11.72 -14.86 -51.03
CA ASP A 558 10.50 -14.22 -51.48
C ASP A 558 10.26 -14.38 -52.99
N THR A 559 11.27 -14.71 -53.79
CA THR A 559 11.21 -14.77 -55.26
C THR A 559 10.33 -15.92 -55.73
N GLU A 560 10.56 -17.12 -55.22
CA GLU A 560 9.75 -18.29 -55.56
C GLU A 560 8.49 -18.40 -54.68
N ALA A 561 8.56 -17.98 -53.40
CA ALA A 561 7.40 -18.00 -52.50
C ALA A 561 6.27 -17.04 -52.92
N LYS A 562 6.58 -15.92 -53.57
CA LYS A 562 5.57 -15.00 -54.12
C LYS A 562 4.66 -15.68 -55.14
N ARG A 563 5.17 -16.68 -55.86
CA ARG A 563 4.44 -17.42 -56.91
C ARG A 563 3.45 -18.45 -56.38
N LEU A 564 3.45 -18.71 -55.07
CA LEU A 564 2.48 -19.61 -54.43
C LEU A 564 1.06 -19.03 -54.46
N PRO A 565 0.01 -19.86 -54.63
CA PRO A 565 -1.37 -19.42 -54.57
C PRO A 565 -1.71 -18.69 -53.26
N GLY A 566 -2.49 -17.60 -53.34
CA GLY A 566 -2.98 -16.88 -52.17
C GLY A 566 -3.76 -17.77 -51.21
N GLY A 567 -4.51 -18.76 -51.73
CA GLY A 567 -5.25 -19.75 -50.93
C GLY A 567 -4.36 -20.69 -50.09
N TRP A 568 -3.06 -20.73 -50.34
CA TRP A 568 -2.09 -21.52 -49.55
C TRP A 568 -1.34 -20.69 -48.52
N LYS A 569 -1.28 -19.36 -48.70
CA LYS A 569 -0.49 -18.44 -47.87
C LYS A 569 -1.36 -17.58 -46.97
N THR A 570 -0.91 -17.33 -45.75
CA THR A 570 -1.51 -16.36 -44.84
C THR A 570 -0.43 -15.48 -44.23
N THR A 571 -0.78 -14.23 -43.95
CA THR A 571 -0.02 -13.33 -43.07
C THR A 571 -0.65 -13.23 -41.69
N ASP A 572 -1.88 -13.73 -41.54
CA ASP A 572 -2.59 -13.77 -40.27
C ASP A 572 -2.13 -14.99 -39.45
N PRO A 573 -1.50 -14.77 -38.28
CA PRO A 573 -1.03 -15.83 -37.40
C PRO A 573 -2.18 -16.69 -36.84
N THR A 574 -3.40 -16.17 -36.72
CA THR A 574 -4.55 -16.94 -36.21
C THR A 574 -5.03 -18.03 -37.17
N VAL A 575 -4.74 -17.86 -38.47
CA VAL A 575 -5.16 -18.77 -39.54
C VAL A 575 -4.08 -19.79 -39.89
N ALA A 576 -2.84 -19.57 -39.44
CA ALA A 576 -1.69 -20.37 -39.83
C ALA A 576 -1.71 -21.77 -39.17
N ASN A 577 -1.53 -22.81 -40.00
CA ASN A 577 -1.31 -24.18 -39.54
C ASN A 577 0.16 -24.60 -39.68
N LEU A 578 0.88 -23.89 -40.57
CA LEU A 578 2.20 -24.24 -41.03
C LEU A 578 3.07 -22.99 -41.13
N VAL A 579 4.33 -23.09 -40.75
CA VAL A 579 5.36 -22.09 -41.09
C VAL A 579 6.37 -22.73 -42.05
N LEU A 580 6.60 -22.08 -43.18
CA LEU A 580 7.54 -22.49 -44.21
C LEU A 580 8.75 -21.56 -44.21
N CYS A 581 9.90 -22.12 -43.86
CA CYS A 581 11.19 -21.45 -43.91
C CYS A 581 11.92 -21.87 -45.17
N VAL A 582 12.02 -20.96 -46.14
CA VAL A 582 12.60 -21.21 -47.45
C VAL A 582 14.01 -20.62 -47.51
N SER A 583 15.02 -21.46 -47.72
CA SER A 583 16.40 -20.99 -47.89
C SER A 583 16.55 -20.12 -49.13
N GLY A 584 17.63 -19.33 -49.18
CA GLY A 584 18.05 -18.67 -50.41
C GLY A 584 18.26 -19.64 -51.57
N ASP A 585 18.24 -19.08 -52.78
CA ASP A 585 18.45 -19.83 -54.02
C ASP A 585 19.88 -20.34 -54.15
N SER A 586 20.01 -21.54 -54.71
CA SER A 586 21.28 -22.15 -55.03
C SER A 586 21.19 -22.97 -56.32
N GLN A 587 22.32 -23.28 -56.93
CA GLN A 587 22.34 -24.05 -58.17
C GLN A 587 22.00 -25.53 -57.93
N GLY A 588 21.01 -26.01 -58.69
CA GLY A 588 20.58 -27.40 -58.76
C GLY A 588 21.20 -28.16 -59.92
N ALA A 589 20.51 -29.20 -60.38
CA ALA A 589 20.94 -30.02 -61.50
C ALA A 589 21.08 -29.19 -62.79
N ALA A 590 22.11 -29.49 -63.58
CA ALA A 590 22.27 -28.89 -64.90
C ALA A 590 21.12 -29.34 -65.82
N VAL A 591 20.51 -28.38 -66.51
CA VAL A 591 19.42 -28.60 -67.46
C VAL A 591 19.98 -28.68 -68.88
N ARG A 592 20.73 -27.65 -69.29
CA ARG A 592 21.26 -27.53 -70.65
C ARG A 592 22.42 -26.54 -70.70
N SER A 593 23.42 -26.81 -71.53
CA SER A 593 24.45 -25.83 -71.89
C SER A 593 24.18 -25.27 -73.28
N CYS A 594 24.37 -23.96 -73.46
CA CYS A 594 24.21 -23.28 -74.73
C CYS A 594 25.36 -22.29 -74.96
N ASP A 595 25.71 -22.12 -76.23
CA ASP A 595 26.83 -21.29 -76.65
C ASP A 595 26.31 -19.90 -77.08
N TYR A 596 26.96 -18.84 -76.59
CA TYR A 596 26.62 -17.44 -76.83
C TYR A 596 27.81 -16.67 -77.42
N GLY A 597 27.52 -15.57 -78.12
CA GLY A 597 28.51 -14.74 -78.82
C GLY A 597 28.77 -15.17 -80.26
N SER A 598 29.49 -14.34 -81.02
CA SER A 598 29.88 -14.64 -82.40
C SER A 598 30.82 -15.86 -82.42
N ALA A 599 30.37 -16.95 -83.04
CA ALA A 599 31.04 -18.27 -83.07
C ALA A 599 30.99 -19.10 -81.76
N GLY A 600 30.08 -18.80 -80.83
CA GLY A 600 29.86 -19.65 -79.64
C GLY A 600 30.97 -19.59 -78.59
N GLN A 601 31.62 -18.43 -78.45
CA GLN A 601 32.78 -18.22 -77.58
C GLN A 601 32.46 -18.39 -76.09
N HIS A 602 31.20 -18.26 -75.69
CA HIS A 602 30.78 -18.38 -74.28
C HIS A 602 29.78 -19.52 -74.09
N ARG A 603 30.24 -20.64 -73.54
CA ARG A 603 29.37 -21.74 -73.14
C ARG A 603 28.80 -21.49 -71.74
N VAL A 604 27.48 -21.28 -71.67
CA VAL A 604 26.75 -21.07 -70.42
C VAL A 604 25.92 -22.30 -70.10
N THR A 605 26.06 -22.83 -68.88
CA THR A 605 25.25 -23.95 -68.38
C THR A 605 24.11 -23.43 -67.52
N PHE A 606 22.88 -23.78 -67.88
CA PHE A 606 21.68 -23.43 -67.13
C PHE A 606 21.37 -24.51 -66.10
N HIS A 607 21.19 -24.11 -64.85
CA HIS A 607 20.88 -24.98 -63.71
C HIS A 607 19.45 -24.75 -63.24
N LYS A 608 18.86 -25.81 -62.67
CA LYS A 608 17.61 -25.67 -61.90
C LYS A 608 17.84 -24.78 -60.68
N VAL A 609 16.83 -24.01 -60.28
CA VAL A 609 16.86 -23.30 -59.00
C VAL A 609 16.60 -24.29 -57.88
N LYS A 610 17.49 -24.36 -56.88
CA LYS A 610 17.41 -25.28 -55.76
C LYS A 610 17.20 -24.51 -54.46
N VAL A 611 16.11 -24.83 -53.76
CA VAL A 611 15.79 -24.27 -52.44
C VAL A 611 15.57 -25.39 -51.43
N THR A 612 15.92 -25.14 -50.17
CA THR A 612 15.57 -26.02 -49.06
C THR A 612 14.42 -25.42 -48.28
N VAL A 613 13.36 -26.20 -48.11
CA VAL A 613 12.16 -25.79 -47.37
C VAL A 613 12.07 -26.61 -46.10
N ARG A 614 12.09 -25.91 -44.96
CA ARG A 614 11.76 -26.49 -43.65
C ARG A 614 10.33 -26.11 -43.30
N GLY A 615 9.50 -27.09 -42.99
CA GLY A 615 8.11 -26.90 -42.58
C GLY A 615 7.95 -27.20 -41.11
N TYR A 616 7.34 -26.27 -40.36
CA TYR A 616 7.07 -26.38 -38.93
C TYR A 616 5.56 -26.31 -38.70
N GLU A 617 5.01 -27.26 -37.95
CA GLU A 617 3.61 -27.19 -37.54
C GLU A 617 3.47 -26.13 -36.43
N VAL A 618 2.56 -25.17 -36.61
CA VAL A 618 2.35 -24.09 -35.62
C VAL A 618 1.91 -24.66 -34.27
N ARG A 619 1.01 -25.66 -34.28
CA ARG A 619 0.46 -26.28 -33.06
C ARG A 619 1.53 -26.82 -32.11
N SER A 620 2.53 -27.49 -32.66
CA SER A 620 3.56 -28.17 -31.86
C SER A 620 4.91 -27.45 -31.86
N GLY A 621 5.11 -26.48 -32.75
CA GLY A 621 6.42 -25.87 -33.03
C GLY A 621 7.42 -26.83 -33.68
N LYS A 622 7.03 -28.09 -33.95
CA LYS A 622 7.96 -29.12 -34.41
C LYS A 622 8.15 -29.06 -35.92
N GLN A 623 9.38 -29.32 -36.37
CA GLN A 623 9.67 -29.50 -37.77
C GLN A 623 9.01 -30.80 -38.27
N ILE A 624 8.05 -30.68 -39.19
CA ILE A 624 7.35 -31.82 -39.77
C ILE A 624 8.01 -32.32 -41.06
N PHE A 625 8.74 -31.46 -41.77
CA PHE A 625 9.54 -31.87 -42.92
C PHE A 625 10.71 -30.92 -43.17
N SER A 626 11.73 -31.44 -43.83
CA SER A 626 12.79 -30.67 -44.49
C SER A 626 13.02 -31.29 -45.86
N LYS A 627 12.79 -30.53 -46.93
CA LYS A 627 12.92 -31.02 -48.31
C LYS A 627 13.65 -30.01 -49.17
N THR A 628 14.50 -30.53 -50.05
CA THR A 628 15.10 -29.74 -51.12
C THR A 628 14.23 -29.83 -52.36
N LEU A 629 13.75 -28.69 -52.83
CA LEU A 629 12.98 -28.55 -54.07
C LEU A 629 13.91 -28.07 -55.17
N GLN A 630 13.67 -28.53 -56.40
CA GLN A 630 14.37 -28.05 -57.58
C GLN A 630 13.37 -27.64 -58.64
N PHE A 631 13.40 -26.37 -58.99
CA PHE A 631 12.50 -25.80 -59.98
C PHE A 631 13.15 -25.79 -61.35
N SER A 632 12.42 -26.33 -62.30
CA SER A 632 12.72 -26.34 -63.71
C SER A 632 12.13 -25.08 -64.37
N GLY A 633 12.57 -24.81 -65.58
CA GLY A 633 12.16 -23.61 -66.28
C GLY A 633 12.73 -23.54 -67.68
N THR A 634 12.48 -22.43 -68.35
CA THR A 634 13.04 -22.21 -69.68
C THR A 634 14.55 -21.98 -69.57
N SER A 635 15.32 -22.72 -70.38
CA SER A 635 16.77 -22.61 -70.50
C SER A 635 17.14 -22.14 -71.91
N CYS A 636 18.34 -21.58 -72.05
CA CYS A 636 18.87 -21.11 -73.32
C CYS A 636 18.02 -20.03 -74.04
N PRO A 637 17.73 -18.90 -73.38
CA PRO A 637 17.07 -17.78 -74.05
C PRO A 637 17.92 -17.23 -75.19
N HIS A 638 17.30 -16.58 -76.17
CA HIS A 638 18.03 -16.00 -77.31
C HIS A 638 18.96 -14.84 -76.90
N ARG A 639 18.67 -14.18 -75.77
CA ARG A 639 19.51 -13.16 -75.14
C ARG A 639 19.64 -13.48 -73.65
N ILE A 640 20.82 -13.24 -73.11
CA ILE A 640 21.12 -13.34 -71.68
C ILE A 640 21.53 -11.96 -71.18
N GLU A 641 21.00 -11.59 -70.02
CA GLU A 641 21.38 -10.37 -69.32
C GLU A 641 22.35 -10.76 -68.20
N TYR A 642 23.47 -10.05 -68.11
CA TYR A 642 24.45 -10.23 -67.05
C TYR A 642 25.09 -8.89 -66.70
N MET A 643 25.52 -8.76 -65.45
CA MET A 643 26.19 -7.55 -64.97
C MET A 643 27.67 -7.59 -65.33
N THR A 644 28.19 -6.47 -65.84
CA THR A 644 29.62 -6.25 -66.02
C THR A 644 30.21 -5.64 -64.75
N THR A 645 31.20 -6.30 -64.15
CA THR A 645 31.84 -5.83 -62.92
C THR A 645 32.95 -4.82 -63.25
N LEU A 646 32.94 -3.64 -62.62
CA LEU A 646 33.97 -2.59 -62.77
C LEU A 646 34.16 -2.08 -64.22
N GLY A 647 33.12 -2.12 -65.05
CA GLY A 647 33.16 -1.62 -66.44
C GLY A 647 33.93 -2.50 -67.43
N VAL A 648 34.35 -3.70 -67.00
CA VAL A 648 35.01 -4.69 -67.88
C VAL A 648 34.01 -5.80 -68.22
N ASP A 649 33.81 -6.04 -69.51
CA ASP A 649 33.00 -7.16 -70.00
C ASP A 649 33.85 -8.44 -70.03
N LEU A 650 33.65 -9.28 -69.00
CA LEU A 650 34.29 -10.61 -68.89
C LEU A 650 33.49 -11.71 -69.60
N GLY A 651 32.42 -11.33 -70.32
CA GLY A 651 31.45 -12.25 -70.88
C GLY A 651 30.45 -12.75 -69.83
N PRO A 652 29.42 -13.50 -70.28
CA PRO A 652 28.38 -14.01 -69.41
C PRO A 652 28.93 -15.03 -68.38
N PRO A 653 28.27 -15.15 -67.22
CA PRO A 653 28.57 -16.20 -66.25
C PRO A 653 28.53 -17.59 -66.89
N ARG A 654 29.48 -18.46 -66.53
CA ARG A 654 29.50 -19.86 -67.02
C ARG A 654 28.31 -20.69 -66.52
N HIS A 655 27.68 -20.24 -65.45
CA HIS A 655 26.53 -20.87 -64.82
C HIS A 655 25.44 -19.83 -64.58
N MET A 656 24.23 -20.12 -65.03
CA MET A 656 23.05 -19.29 -64.79
C MET A 656 21.89 -20.18 -64.33
N ASP A 657 20.93 -19.62 -63.63
CA ASP A 657 19.71 -20.34 -63.30
C ASP A 657 18.69 -20.26 -64.44
N VAL A 658 17.83 -21.28 -64.55
CA VAL A 658 16.69 -21.25 -65.46
C VAL A 658 15.69 -20.18 -65.04
N LYS A 659 14.95 -19.65 -66.01
CA LYS A 659 13.76 -18.85 -65.69
C LYS A 659 12.65 -19.80 -65.25
N VAL A 660 12.45 -19.88 -63.93
CA VAL A 660 11.55 -20.82 -63.25
C VAL A 660 10.10 -20.66 -63.73
N ASP A 661 9.40 -21.78 -63.93
CA ASP A 661 7.96 -21.84 -64.24
C ASP A 661 7.12 -21.86 -62.94
N ALA A 662 6.13 -20.96 -62.85
CA ALA A 662 5.23 -20.88 -61.70
C ALA A 662 4.41 -22.17 -61.48
N ASN A 663 4.06 -22.89 -62.55
CA ASN A 663 3.35 -24.17 -62.45
C ASN A 663 4.23 -25.25 -61.81
N ASP A 664 5.53 -25.25 -62.12
CA ASP A 664 6.48 -26.18 -61.51
C ASP A 664 6.69 -25.85 -60.02
N VAL A 665 6.82 -24.57 -59.66
CA VAL A 665 6.85 -24.14 -58.25
C VAL A 665 5.61 -24.65 -57.51
N GLN A 666 4.42 -24.41 -58.05
CA GLN A 666 3.18 -24.86 -57.44
C GLN A 666 3.13 -26.39 -57.30
N ALA A 667 3.55 -27.14 -58.34
CA ALA A 667 3.56 -28.61 -58.32
C ALA A 667 4.51 -29.16 -57.25
N GLN A 668 5.69 -28.56 -57.07
CA GLN A 668 6.67 -28.96 -56.07
C GLN A 668 6.22 -28.65 -54.63
N PHE A 669 5.55 -27.52 -54.40
CA PHE A 669 5.05 -27.14 -53.07
C PHE A 669 3.73 -27.82 -52.69
N LYS A 670 2.90 -28.20 -53.66
CA LYS A 670 1.59 -28.85 -53.43
C LYS A 670 1.62 -29.98 -52.40
N PRO A 671 2.51 -30.99 -52.46
CA PRO A 671 2.51 -32.10 -51.51
C PRO A 671 2.96 -31.72 -50.09
N LEU A 672 3.48 -30.50 -49.90
CA LEU A 672 3.89 -29.97 -48.60
C LEU A 672 2.74 -29.24 -47.90
N ILE A 673 1.89 -28.56 -48.67
CA ILE A 673 0.83 -27.68 -48.17
C ILE A 673 -0.54 -28.37 -48.22
N VAL A 674 -0.78 -29.18 -49.25
CA VAL A 674 -2.04 -29.88 -49.48
C VAL A 674 -1.85 -31.36 -49.21
N LYS A 675 -2.60 -31.90 -48.24
CA LYS A 675 -2.49 -33.28 -47.75
C LYS A 675 -3.74 -34.11 -47.98
#